data_AF-A0A7I0HRQ2-F1
#
_entry.id   AF-A0A7I0HRQ2-F1
#
_cell.length_a   1.000
_cell.length_b   1.000
_cell.length_c   1.000
_cell.angle_alpha   90.00
_cell.angle_beta   90.00
_cell.angle_gamma   90.00
#
_symmetry.space_group_name_H-M   'P 1'
#
loop_
_entity.id
_entity.type
_entity.pdbx_description
1 polymer ?
#
loop_
_entity_poly.entity_id
_entity_poly.type
_entity_poly.pdbx_seq_one_letter_code
_entity_poly.pdbx_strand_id
1 'polypeptide(L)'
;MEPFSDLGETESPLTGSVSEPSYFISLPKNIASYSLTSQAILEELRVRHRRLEMHGSAEITPTLFLTLDSIPELLSKQVQLTEAHKTNVAIKEALKELAGLTEHNKEAVVYFYPFILQVDQKLIFRLSMISPQSKEKTDVVPFRRSCFKYSIDLVDSLLKNRSNRDLQLEEENPGSILLRSDQKGKVYFFPTKLSFESELESILRSSIEPFGPLPTKDFIIDVVTRGKETAKLVEVVPGYHFVLPNGSHHPEYSKHLAVQLDGLRQFAFPYLKRLAKENKYESFLEKLETMETKLPTKTEGLLNFTQPMVQEFTNLLGEFPFELFTSEDSLRVKNGIQESITILNKLSRFLTEQKKEDAEDELFSLIQQLSTKIEENTKNTLTLTKLNLYAEIKTLNINSELEKKRAIEKIVKTLSDTYGCLEMKDENFHVLFALDQKYLSKVEENTFKLAKTSADYRNELPILDQIRTVLKNRSDVSVDKEDLSKEIMEEENQNLPTNKKEPSISFSALQEKFHVPIGVFSFLTLASVVTVVSLLIGSLEYIPSGFFVSFILGLILGYLYRKDGKPKQNFEKPKLESPKENRSLNIAKVAESFIYPKKFNSIAEKVYDYKRLRNHIEDCVEDIKFQLSPSEKNKDSNKIVAEIEHAILQISVVIKIPEAIQLKNRSKELILSKSDFRTILFRTQLAEYYRKEASLYKSDRDQMDYIQFIIRELEFGYNKYLK
;
A
#
# COMPACT_ATOMS: atom_id res chain seq x y z
N MET A 1 -26.47 13.87 -32.13
CA MET A 1 -26.66 13.44 -30.74
C MET A 1 -27.87 12.52 -30.74
N GLU A 2 -27.66 11.22 -30.49
CA GLU A 2 -28.76 10.27 -30.28
C GLU A 2 -29.55 10.68 -29.03
N PRO A 3 -30.87 10.39 -28.97
CA PRO A 3 -31.71 10.75 -27.85
C PRO A 3 -31.19 10.09 -26.57
N PHE A 4 -31.32 10.83 -25.47
CA PHE A 4 -31.06 10.36 -24.13
C PHE A 4 -31.86 9.07 -23.90
N SER A 5 -31.16 7.94 -23.75
CA SER A 5 -31.76 6.76 -23.11
C SER A 5 -32.02 7.13 -21.66
N ASP A 6 -33.28 7.11 -21.25
CA ASP A 6 -33.71 7.24 -19.86
C ASP A 6 -32.96 6.25 -18.96
N LEU A 7 -31.88 6.73 -18.36
CA LEU A 7 -31.29 6.17 -17.15
C LEU A 7 -31.65 7.13 -16.03
N GLY A 8 -32.93 7.12 -15.67
CA GLY A 8 -33.53 8.15 -14.85
C GLY A 8 -34.75 7.70 -14.04
N GLU A 9 -34.86 6.42 -13.67
CA GLU A 9 -35.73 5.98 -12.58
C GLU A 9 -35.04 4.84 -11.82
N THR A 10 -34.22 5.20 -10.83
CA THR A 10 -33.99 4.30 -9.70
C THR A 10 -35.21 4.45 -8.79
N GLU A 11 -36.18 3.56 -8.95
CA GLU A 11 -37.18 3.31 -7.92
C GLU A 11 -36.46 3.03 -6.60
N SER A 12 -36.88 3.75 -5.56
CA SER A 12 -36.57 3.45 -4.17
C SER A 12 -37.21 2.12 -3.79
N PRO A 13 -36.48 1.13 -3.25
CA PRO A 13 -37.12 -0.01 -2.61
C PRO A 13 -37.24 0.31 -1.12
N LEU A 14 -38.25 1.08 -0.75
CA LEU A 14 -38.84 0.94 0.58
C LEU A 14 -39.90 -0.17 0.49
N THR A 15 -39.68 -1.23 1.26
CA THR A 15 -40.59 -2.34 1.56
C THR A 15 -40.94 -3.28 0.39
N GLY A 16 -40.15 -4.35 0.28
CA GLY A 16 -40.43 -5.51 -0.58
C GLY A 16 -39.21 -6.42 -0.55
N SER A 17 -39.39 -7.72 -0.30
CA SER A 17 -38.35 -8.74 -0.20
C SER A 17 -37.16 -8.51 -1.14
N VAL A 18 -35.94 -8.43 -0.58
CA VAL A 18 -34.69 -8.47 -1.35
C VAL A 18 -34.62 -9.85 -2.04
N SER A 19 -35.21 -9.97 -3.22
CA SER A 19 -34.86 -11.04 -4.13
C SER A 19 -33.47 -10.72 -4.67
N GLU A 20 -32.49 -11.54 -4.31
CA GLU A 20 -31.14 -11.48 -4.85
C GLU A 20 -31.18 -11.36 -6.38
N PRO A 21 -30.30 -10.57 -7.02
CA PRO A 21 -30.29 -10.46 -8.48
C PRO A 21 -30.11 -11.85 -9.08
N SER A 22 -30.91 -12.19 -10.07
CA SER A 22 -30.81 -13.49 -10.74
C SER A 22 -29.44 -13.62 -11.41
N TYR A 23 -28.52 -14.36 -10.79
CA TYR A 23 -27.16 -14.63 -11.30
C TYR A 23 -27.11 -15.61 -12.47
N PHE A 24 -28.21 -15.73 -13.19
CA PHE A 24 -28.33 -16.60 -14.35
C PHE A 24 -28.53 -15.78 -15.59
N ILE A 25 -27.75 -16.07 -16.61
CA ILE A 25 -28.01 -15.55 -17.95
C ILE A 25 -28.59 -16.65 -18.82
N SER A 26 -29.61 -16.32 -19.61
CA SER A 26 -30.40 -17.29 -20.36
C SER A 26 -29.89 -17.42 -21.79
N LEU A 27 -30.02 -18.62 -22.35
CA LEU A 27 -29.69 -18.88 -23.75
C LEU A 27 -30.62 -18.03 -24.64
N PRO A 28 -30.11 -17.40 -25.73
CA PRO A 28 -30.95 -16.65 -26.65
C PRO A 28 -32.06 -17.54 -27.24
N LYS A 29 -33.32 -17.22 -26.93
CA LYS A 29 -34.50 -18.01 -27.36
C LYS A 29 -34.76 -17.91 -28.86
N ASN A 30 -34.36 -16.81 -29.51
CA ASN A 30 -34.52 -16.59 -30.94
C ASN A 30 -33.23 -16.00 -31.53
N ILE A 31 -32.23 -16.83 -31.83
CA ILE A 31 -30.94 -16.36 -32.38
C ILE A 31 -31.12 -15.58 -33.69
N ALA A 32 -32.17 -15.89 -34.48
CA ALA A 32 -32.45 -15.22 -35.74
C ALA A 32 -32.95 -13.77 -35.58
N SER A 33 -33.42 -13.37 -34.38
CA SER A 33 -33.76 -11.96 -34.12
C SER A 33 -32.54 -11.09 -33.84
N TYR A 34 -31.36 -11.68 -33.67
CA TYR A 34 -30.11 -10.95 -33.45
C TYR A 34 -29.45 -10.55 -34.76
N SER A 35 -28.75 -9.42 -34.78
CA SER A 35 -27.95 -9.02 -35.93
C SER A 35 -26.87 -10.05 -36.31
N LEU A 36 -26.42 -10.08 -37.56
CA LEU A 36 -25.35 -10.99 -38.00
C LEU A 36 -24.05 -10.80 -37.19
N THR A 37 -23.76 -9.57 -36.78
CA THR A 37 -22.63 -9.24 -35.90
C THR A 37 -22.82 -9.85 -34.50
N SER A 38 -24.01 -9.75 -33.91
CA SER A 38 -24.34 -10.37 -32.62
C SER A 38 -24.25 -11.90 -32.67
N GLN A 39 -24.76 -12.52 -33.74
CA GLN A 39 -24.69 -13.96 -33.95
C GLN A 39 -23.23 -14.43 -34.04
N ALA A 40 -22.38 -13.69 -34.76
CA ALA A 40 -20.95 -14.00 -34.85
C ALA A 40 -20.22 -13.89 -33.50
N ILE A 41 -20.53 -12.87 -32.69
CA ILE A 41 -19.96 -12.72 -31.34
C ILE A 41 -20.40 -13.88 -30.44
N LEU A 42 -21.69 -14.27 -30.48
CA LEU A 42 -22.20 -15.41 -29.73
C LEU A 42 -21.53 -16.73 -30.14
N GLU A 43 -21.25 -16.91 -31.43
CA GLU A 43 -20.56 -18.11 -31.92
C GLU A 43 -19.09 -18.14 -31.46
N GLU A 44 -18.37 -17.02 -31.49
CA GLU A 44 -17.00 -16.95 -30.95
C GLU A 44 -16.96 -17.21 -29.44
N LEU A 45 -17.91 -16.65 -28.68
CA LEU A 45 -18.09 -16.98 -27.26
C LEU A 45 -18.30 -18.48 -27.08
N ARG A 46 -19.14 -19.08 -27.93
CA ARG A 46 -19.43 -20.51 -27.87
C ARG A 46 -18.20 -21.37 -28.11
N VAL A 47 -17.42 -21.05 -29.14
CA VAL A 47 -16.20 -21.77 -29.50
C VAL A 47 -15.15 -21.64 -28.40
N ARG A 48 -14.94 -20.44 -27.84
CA ARG A 48 -13.95 -20.21 -26.78
C ARG A 48 -14.29 -20.92 -25.48
N HIS A 49 -15.55 -20.88 -25.04
CA HIS A 49 -15.95 -21.58 -23.82
C HIS A 49 -15.83 -23.10 -23.95
N ARG A 50 -16.22 -23.69 -25.10
CA ARG A 50 -16.00 -25.12 -25.34
C ARG A 50 -14.53 -25.52 -25.26
N ARG A 51 -13.63 -24.69 -25.80
CA ARG A 51 -12.19 -24.94 -25.68
C ARG A 51 -11.76 -24.95 -24.21
N LEU A 52 -12.23 -23.99 -23.41
CA LEU A 52 -11.94 -23.93 -21.98
C LEU A 52 -12.41 -25.17 -21.22
N GLU A 53 -13.64 -25.64 -21.49
CA GLU A 53 -14.19 -26.86 -20.88
C GLU A 53 -13.38 -28.11 -21.23
N MET A 54 -12.91 -28.22 -22.49
CA MET A 54 -12.11 -29.36 -22.96
C MET A 54 -10.70 -29.43 -22.35
N HIS A 55 -10.17 -28.32 -21.85
CA HIS A 55 -8.82 -28.24 -21.27
C HIS A 55 -8.78 -28.49 -19.75
N GLY A 56 -9.93 -28.70 -19.10
CA GLY A 56 -10.04 -29.27 -17.75
C GLY A 56 -9.37 -28.47 -16.62
N SER A 57 -9.27 -27.14 -16.72
CA SER A 57 -8.71 -26.33 -15.63
C SER A 57 -9.66 -26.30 -14.43
N ALA A 58 -9.11 -26.39 -13.21
CA ALA A 58 -9.84 -26.20 -11.97
C ALA A 58 -10.12 -24.71 -11.65
N GLU A 59 -9.44 -23.79 -12.33
CA GLU A 59 -9.53 -22.35 -12.08
C GLU A 59 -9.78 -21.56 -13.38
N ILE A 60 -10.81 -20.72 -13.36
CA ILE A 60 -11.27 -19.87 -14.46
C ILE A 60 -10.33 -18.66 -14.57
N THR A 61 -9.62 -18.52 -15.69
CA THR A 61 -8.75 -17.34 -15.95
C THR A 61 -9.42 -16.38 -16.93
N PRO A 62 -9.69 -15.11 -16.57
CA PRO A 62 -10.50 -14.18 -17.39
C PRO A 62 -9.95 -13.87 -18.77
N THR A 63 -8.63 -13.91 -18.95
CA THR A 63 -7.94 -13.64 -20.22
C THR A 63 -8.14 -14.72 -21.28
N LEU A 64 -8.59 -15.91 -20.87
CA LEU A 64 -8.90 -17.02 -21.78
C LEU A 64 -10.27 -16.89 -22.42
N PHE A 65 -11.16 -16.09 -21.81
CA PHE A 65 -12.48 -15.79 -22.34
C PHE A 65 -12.39 -14.83 -23.53
N LEU A 66 -13.52 -14.60 -24.19
CA LEU A 66 -13.59 -13.53 -25.17
C LEU A 66 -13.55 -12.18 -24.43
N THR A 67 -12.63 -11.31 -24.83
CA THR A 67 -12.52 -9.95 -24.28
C THR A 67 -12.91 -8.93 -25.33
N LEU A 68 -13.47 -7.81 -24.89
CA LEU A 68 -14.03 -6.77 -25.76
C LEU A 68 -13.00 -6.23 -26.77
N ASP A 69 -11.76 -6.03 -26.34
CA ASP A 69 -10.63 -5.57 -27.16
C ASP A 69 -10.29 -6.52 -28.32
N SER A 70 -10.62 -7.80 -28.19
CA SER A 70 -10.32 -8.81 -29.21
C SER A 70 -11.41 -8.93 -30.30
N ILE A 71 -12.61 -8.38 -30.08
CA ILE A 71 -13.75 -8.55 -31.00
C ILE A 71 -13.44 -8.01 -32.41
N PRO A 72 -12.90 -6.79 -32.60
CA PRO A 72 -12.67 -6.26 -33.95
C PRO A 72 -11.73 -7.14 -34.77
N GLU A 73 -10.64 -7.62 -34.17
CA GLU A 73 -9.67 -8.48 -34.83
C GLU A 73 -10.30 -9.84 -35.20
N LEU A 74 -11.14 -10.41 -34.33
CA LEU A 74 -11.79 -11.69 -34.59
C LEU A 74 -12.82 -11.59 -35.71
N LEU A 75 -13.70 -10.57 -35.67
CA LEU A 75 -14.71 -10.39 -36.71
C LEU A 75 -14.11 -10.03 -38.06
N SER A 76 -12.97 -9.31 -38.09
CA SER A 76 -12.28 -9.03 -39.35
C SER A 76 -11.81 -10.30 -40.07
N LYS A 77 -11.45 -11.36 -39.32
CA LYS A 77 -11.03 -12.66 -39.85
C LYS A 77 -12.20 -13.56 -40.29
N GLN A 78 -13.44 -13.22 -39.98
CA GLN A 78 -14.59 -14.01 -40.38
C GLN A 78 -14.97 -13.74 -41.84
N VAL A 79 -14.88 -14.79 -42.66
CA VAL A 79 -15.16 -14.75 -44.11
C VAL A 79 -16.66 -14.60 -44.40
N GLN A 80 -17.52 -15.06 -43.49
CA GLN A 80 -18.99 -15.06 -43.67
C GLN A 80 -19.65 -13.71 -43.37
N LEU A 81 -18.95 -12.78 -42.71
CA LEU A 81 -19.44 -11.44 -42.42
C LEU A 81 -19.05 -10.46 -43.55
N THR A 82 -19.98 -9.64 -44.00
CA THR A 82 -19.68 -8.52 -44.90
C THR A 82 -18.97 -7.39 -44.15
N GLU A 83 -18.28 -6.50 -44.88
CA GLU A 83 -17.53 -5.38 -44.28
C GLU A 83 -18.41 -4.44 -43.44
N ALA A 84 -19.69 -4.27 -43.80
CA ALA A 84 -20.64 -3.47 -43.02
C ALA A 84 -20.82 -4.00 -41.59
N HIS A 85 -20.78 -5.31 -41.40
CA HIS A 85 -20.97 -5.98 -40.11
C HIS A 85 -19.70 -6.04 -39.24
N LYS A 86 -18.55 -5.65 -39.78
CA LYS A 86 -17.25 -5.64 -39.09
C LYS A 86 -16.89 -4.27 -38.50
N THR A 87 -17.70 -3.24 -38.76
CA THR A 87 -17.45 -1.87 -38.31
C THR A 87 -17.64 -1.72 -36.80
N ASN A 88 -16.95 -0.74 -36.18
CA ASN A 88 -17.13 -0.42 -34.75
C ASN A 88 -18.58 -0.05 -34.41
N VAL A 89 -19.31 0.57 -35.34
CA VAL A 89 -20.73 0.90 -35.16
C VAL A 89 -21.58 -0.37 -35.10
N ALA A 90 -21.36 -1.32 -36.01
CA ALA A 90 -22.05 -2.61 -35.98
C ALA A 90 -21.73 -3.41 -34.70
N ILE A 91 -20.46 -3.41 -34.27
CA ILE A 91 -20.03 -4.06 -33.02
C ILE A 91 -20.69 -3.41 -31.80
N LYS A 92 -20.75 -2.08 -31.75
CA LYS A 92 -21.41 -1.33 -30.68
C LYS A 92 -22.89 -1.70 -30.56
N GLU A 93 -23.63 -1.68 -31.66
CA GLU A 93 -25.06 -2.04 -31.65
C GLU A 93 -25.28 -3.52 -31.30
N ALA A 94 -24.41 -4.41 -31.79
CA ALA A 94 -24.44 -5.82 -31.41
C ALA A 94 -24.20 -6.03 -29.91
N LEU A 95 -23.25 -5.32 -29.30
CA LEU A 95 -22.98 -5.43 -27.87
C LEU A 95 -24.14 -4.89 -27.02
N LYS A 96 -24.79 -3.80 -27.43
CA LYS A 96 -26.03 -3.33 -26.79
C LYS A 96 -27.15 -4.37 -26.87
N GLU A 97 -27.32 -4.98 -28.04
CA GLU A 97 -28.31 -6.03 -28.28
C GLU A 97 -28.08 -7.24 -27.37
N LEU A 98 -26.83 -7.70 -27.26
CA LEU A 98 -26.42 -8.82 -26.40
C LEU A 98 -26.52 -8.50 -24.90
N ALA A 99 -26.35 -7.23 -24.53
CA ALA A 99 -26.52 -6.72 -23.16
C ALA A 99 -27.99 -6.50 -22.75
N GLY A 100 -28.95 -6.68 -23.66
CA GLY A 100 -30.36 -6.43 -23.38
C GLY A 100 -30.75 -4.95 -23.37
N LEU A 101 -29.95 -4.08 -24.00
CA LEU A 101 -30.09 -2.62 -23.96
C LEU A 101 -30.85 -2.06 -25.18
N THR A 102 -31.58 -2.90 -25.91
CA THR A 102 -32.33 -2.50 -27.12
C THR A 102 -33.83 -2.71 -26.91
N GLU A 103 -34.66 -2.00 -27.68
CA GLU A 103 -36.13 -2.11 -27.53
C GLU A 103 -36.66 -3.53 -27.81
N HIS A 104 -36.05 -4.23 -28.78
CA HIS A 104 -36.48 -5.55 -29.24
C HIS A 104 -35.86 -6.71 -28.45
N ASN A 105 -34.64 -6.55 -27.91
CA ASN A 105 -33.97 -7.55 -27.09
C ASN A 105 -33.70 -6.96 -25.70
N LYS A 106 -34.63 -7.21 -24.77
CA LYS A 106 -34.57 -6.74 -23.37
C LYS A 106 -33.94 -7.76 -22.40
N GLU A 107 -33.87 -9.03 -22.78
CA GLU A 107 -33.19 -10.07 -22.00
C GLU A 107 -31.70 -10.08 -22.35
N ALA A 108 -30.83 -9.86 -21.35
CA ALA A 108 -29.39 -9.99 -21.54
C ALA A 108 -29.01 -11.45 -21.80
N VAL A 109 -28.19 -11.68 -22.83
CA VAL A 109 -27.70 -13.02 -23.22
C VAL A 109 -26.18 -13.15 -23.10
N VAL A 110 -25.49 -12.02 -22.92
CA VAL A 110 -24.07 -11.96 -22.57
C VAL A 110 -23.89 -11.19 -21.26
N TYR A 111 -23.12 -11.76 -20.34
CA TYR A 111 -22.73 -11.11 -19.09
C TYR A 111 -21.34 -10.51 -19.25
N PHE A 112 -21.22 -9.23 -18.91
CA PHE A 112 -20.01 -8.44 -19.06
C PHE A 112 -19.40 -8.19 -17.69
N TYR A 113 -18.12 -8.48 -17.53
CA TYR A 113 -17.43 -8.24 -16.26
C TYR A 113 -16.00 -7.73 -16.48
N PRO A 114 -15.66 -6.54 -15.93
CA PRO A 114 -14.31 -6.00 -15.98
C PRO A 114 -13.28 -6.82 -15.19
N PHE A 115 -12.04 -6.81 -15.64
CA PHE A 115 -10.88 -7.24 -14.86
C PHE A 115 -9.69 -6.32 -15.16
N ILE A 116 -8.76 -6.25 -14.21
CA ILE A 116 -7.59 -5.37 -14.30
C ILE A 116 -6.37 -6.18 -14.75
N LEU A 117 -5.54 -5.57 -15.59
CA LEU A 117 -4.21 -6.05 -15.97
C LEU A 117 -3.17 -4.99 -15.65
N GLN A 118 -1.97 -5.43 -15.28
CA GLN A 118 -0.81 -4.56 -15.18
C GLN A 118 0.05 -4.70 -16.45
N VAL A 119 0.16 -3.62 -17.21
CA VAL A 119 0.98 -3.54 -18.43
C VAL A 119 1.86 -2.30 -18.34
N ASP A 120 3.17 -2.46 -18.46
CA ASP A 120 4.14 -1.36 -18.38
C ASP A 120 3.93 -0.43 -17.18
N GLN A 121 3.68 -1.03 -16.01
CA GLN A 121 3.38 -0.34 -14.73
C GLN A 121 2.06 0.44 -14.69
N LYS A 122 1.24 0.40 -15.74
CA LYS A 122 -0.11 0.98 -15.77
C LYS A 122 -1.17 -0.10 -15.55
N LEU A 123 -2.26 0.31 -14.90
CA LEU A 123 -3.45 -0.52 -14.76
C LEU A 123 -4.33 -0.33 -16.00
N ILE A 124 -4.67 -1.43 -16.67
CA ILE A 124 -5.55 -1.47 -17.83
C ILE A 124 -6.79 -2.27 -17.46
N PHE A 125 -7.95 -1.69 -17.72
CA PHE A 125 -9.23 -2.37 -17.57
C PHE A 125 -9.58 -3.08 -18.86
N ARG A 126 -9.95 -4.35 -18.76
CA ARG A 126 -10.48 -5.13 -19.88
C ARG A 126 -11.83 -5.71 -19.50
N LEU A 127 -12.71 -5.85 -20.49
CA LEU A 127 -14.03 -6.42 -20.29
C LEU A 127 -14.06 -7.84 -20.81
N SER A 128 -14.31 -8.80 -19.92
CA SER A 128 -14.48 -10.21 -20.25
C SER A 128 -15.97 -10.54 -20.38
N MET A 129 -16.29 -11.52 -21.22
CA MET A 129 -17.67 -11.88 -21.55
C MET A 129 -17.92 -13.36 -21.34
N ILE A 130 -19.11 -13.69 -20.82
CA ILE A 130 -19.62 -15.06 -20.74
C ILE A 130 -21.05 -15.15 -21.26
N SER A 131 -21.39 -16.28 -21.89
CA SER A 131 -22.73 -16.58 -22.40
C SER A 131 -23.05 -18.07 -22.24
N PRO A 132 -24.35 -18.45 -22.22
CA PRO A 132 -24.73 -19.85 -22.09
C PRO A 132 -24.34 -20.67 -23.31
N GLN A 133 -23.91 -21.91 -23.05
CA GLN A 133 -23.24 -22.75 -24.06
C GLN A 133 -24.11 -23.89 -24.58
N SER A 134 -24.79 -24.55 -23.66
CA SER A 134 -25.55 -25.78 -23.91
C SER A 134 -26.78 -25.88 -23.00
N LYS A 135 -26.71 -25.29 -21.81
CA LYS A 135 -27.81 -25.21 -20.85
C LYS A 135 -28.69 -23.99 -21.15
N GLU A 136 -29.98 -24.09 -20.84
CA GLU A 136 -30.93 -22.97 -20.98
C GLU A 136 -30.52 -21.75 -20.15
N LYS A 137 -29.77 -21.95 -19.06
CA LYS A 137 -29.23 -20.91 -18.20
C LYS A 137 -27.81 -21.26 -17.75
N THR A 138 -26.97 -20.25 -17.59
CA THR A 138 -25.63 -20.36 -17.02
C THR A 138 -25.51 -19.49 -15.77
N ASP A 139 -25.00 -20.08 -14.68
CA ASP A 139 -24.62 -19.37 -13.46
C ASP A 139 -23.35 -18.54 -13.72
N VAL A 140 -23.44 -17.22 -13.56
CA VAL A 140 -22.33 -16.29 -13.78
C VAL A 140 -21.49 -16.05 -12.52
N VAL A 141 -21.90 -16.54 -11.34
CA VAL A 141 -21.17 -16.32 -10.08
C VAL A 141 -19.73 -16.85 -10.13
N PRO A 142 -19.45 -18.08 -10.61
CA PRO A 142 -18.07 -18.57 -10.69
C PRO A 142 -17.21 -17.68 -11.60
N PHE A 143 -17.76 -17.22 -12.71
CA PHE A 143 -17.09 -16.32 -13.64
C PHE A 143 -16.77 -14.96 -13.01
N ARG A 144 -17.77 -14.30 -12.41
CA ARG A 144 -17.61 -13.03 -11.68
C ARG A 144 -16.53 -13.14 -10.60
N ARG A 145 -16.61 -14.16 -9.75
CA ARG A 145 -15.64 -14.38 -8.66
C ARG A 145 -14.23 -14.56 -9.20
N SER A 146 -14.06 -15.28 -10.28
CA SER A 146 -12.74 -15.48 -10.90
C SER A 146 -12.19 -14.22 -11.56
N CYS A 147 -13.03 -13.44 -12.25
CA CYS A 147 -12.63 -12.14 -12.79
C CYS A 147 -12.22 -11.14 -11.70
N PHE A 148 -12.98 -11.09 -10.61
CA PHE A 148 -12.64 -10.25 -9.48
C PHE A 148 -11.37 -10.73 -8.77
N LYS A 149 -11.26 -12.05 -8.49
CA LYS A 149 -10.08 -12.66 -7.85
C LYS A 149 -8.80 -12.33 -8.60
N TYR A 150 -8.84 -12.36 -9.93
CA TYR A 150 -7.70 -11.98 -10.77
C TYR A 150 -7.29 -10.50 -10.61
N SER A 151 -8.24 -9.66 -10.21
CA SER A 151 -8.05 -8.20 -10.08
C SER A 151 -7.77 -7.75 -8.65
N ILE A 152 -7.91 -8.59 -7.61
CA ILE A 152 -7.85 -8.18 -6.19
C ILE A 152 -6.59 -7.36 -5.87
N ASP A 153 -5.41 -7.90 -6.16
CA ASP A 153 -4.13 -7.22 -5.84
C ASP A 153 -3.97 -5.90 -6.61
N LEU A 154 -4.55 -5.83 -7.81
CA LEU A 154 -4.52 -4.65 -8.67
C LEU A 154 -5.54 -3.59 -8.23
N VAL A 155 -6.70 -4.01 -7.70
CA VAL A 155 -7.66 -3.13 -7.03
C VAL A 155 -7.02 -2.55 -5.77
N ASP A 156 -6.31 -3.35 -4.98
CA ASP A 156 -5.59 -2.87 -3.82
C ASP A 156 -4.50 -1.85 -4.19
N SER A 157 -3.83 -2.07 -5.30
CA SER A 157 -2.87 -1.13 -5.88
C SER A 157 -3.54 0.14 -6.42
N LEU A 158 -4.73 0.02 -7.02
CA LEU A 158 -5.52 1.16 -7.50
C LEU A 158 -5.93 2.08 -6.35
N LEU A 159 -6.48 1.51 -5.28
CA LEU A 159 -6.87 2.26 -4.09
C LEU A 159 -5.65 2.95 -3.45
N LYS A 160 -4.52 2.23 -3.35
CA LYS A 160 -3.26 2.81 -2.85
C LYS A 160 -2.73 3.94 -3.75
N ASN A 161 -2.86 3.81 -5.06
CA ASN A 161 -2.44 4.87 -5.99
C ASN A 161 -3.35 6.11 -5.85
N ARG A 162 -4.66 5.90 -5.62
CA ARG A 162 -5.61 6.99 -5.39
C ARG A 162 -5.39 7.68 -4.05
N SER A 163 -5.00 6.95 -3.00
CA SER A 163 -4.69 7.53 -1.68
C SER A 163 -3.43 8.42 -1.69
N ASN A 164 -2.57 8.29 -2.69
CA ASN A 164 -1.39 9.14 -2.86
C ASN A 164 -1.66 10.37 -3.75
N ARG A 165 -2.87 10.49 -4.30
CA ARG A 165 -3.28 11.61 -5.14
C ARG A 165 -4.20 12.51 -4.35
N ASP A 166 -3.84 13.78 -4.28
CA ASP A 166 -4.63 14.79 -3.60
C ASP A 166 -5.78 15.27 -4.50
N LEU A 167 -6.96 15.50 -3.92
CA LEU A 167 -8.08 16.08 -4.66
C LEU A 167 -7.76 17.53 -5.01
N GLN A 168 -7.70 17.84 -6.30
CA GLN A 168 -7.48 19.19 -6.81
C GLN A 168 -8.81 19.90 -7.04
N LEU A 169 -8.97 21.07 -6.43
CA LEU A 169 -10.15 21.91 -6.56
C LEU A 169 -9.86 23.10 -7.48
N GLU A 170 -10.86 23.52 -8.25
CA GLU A 170 -10.81 24.78 -8.98
C GLU A 170 -10.71 25.96 -7.99
N GLU A 171 -10.03 27.04 -8.34
CA GLU A 171 -9.85 28.18 -7.42
C GLU A 171 -11.18 28.91 -7.13
N GLU A 172 -12.04 29.01 -8.15
CA GLU A 172 -13.36 29.62 -8.09
C GLU A 172 -14.42 28.59 -8.44
N ASN A 173 -15.53 28.61 -7.71
CA ASN A 173 -16.70 27.75 -7.95
C ASN A 173 -16.39 26.23 -8.01
N PRO A 174 -15.67 25.66 -7.02
CA PRO A 174 -15.25 24.25 -7.03
C PRO A 174 -16.42 23.25 -7.10
N GLY A 175 -17.65 23.67 -6.79
CA GLY A 175 -18.86 22.87 -6.89
C GLY A 175 -19.44 22.75 -8.30
N SER A 176 -18.88 23.47 -9.28
CA SER A 176 -19.27 23.40 -10.70
C SER A 176 -19.27 21.97 -11.24
N ILE A 177 -18.33 21.14 -10.76
CA ILE A 177 -18.20 19.73 -11.13
C ILE A 177 -19.44 18.90 -10.80
N LEU A 178 -20.25 19.29 -9.82
CA LEU A 178 -21.49 18.59 -9.44
C LEU A 178 -22.68 18.98 -10.33
N LEU A 179 -22.52 19.95 -11.22
CA LEU A 179 -23.58 20.51 -12.04
C LEU A 179 -23.44 20.11 -13.50
N ARG A 180 -24.57 19.98 -14.19
CA ARG A 180 -24.63 19.93 -15.66
C ARG A 180 -25.88 20.64 -16.15
N SER A 181 -25.73 21.38 -17.24
CA SER A 181 -26.87 21.99 -17.93
C SER A 181 -27.28 21.15 -19.13
N ASP A 182 -28.58 21.01 -19.36
CA ASP A 182 -29.10 20.44 -20.60
C ASP A 182 -29.06 21.45 -21.77
N GLN A 183 -29.48 21.02 -22.96
CA GLN A 183 -29.54 21.89 -24.15
C GLN A 183 -30.55 23.05 -24.02
N LYS A 184 -31.50 22.95 -23.09
CA LYS A 184 -32.51 23.98 -22.79
C LYS A 184 -32.04 24.93 -21.68
N GLY A 185 -30.82 24.75 -21.16
CA GLY A 185 -30.25 25.54 -20.07
C GLY A 185 -30.75 25.14 -18.67
N LYS A 186 -31.47 24.03 -18.53
CA LYS A 186 -31.91 23.52 -17.22
C LYS A 186 -30.74 22.85 -16.50
N VAL A 187 -30.52 23.25 -15.25
CA VAL A 187 -29.40 22.76 -14.43
C VAL A 187 -29.81 21.52 -13.64
N TYR A 188 -28.97 20.50 -13.71
CA TYR A 188 -29.04 19.23 -12.99
C TYR A 188 -27.89 19.15 -11.99
N PHE A 189 -28.20 18.64 -10.80
CA PHE A 189 -27.26 18.49 -9.70
C PHE A 189 -27.07 17.02 -9.38
N PHE A 190 -25.81 16.61 -9.24
CA PHE A 190 -25.40 15.24 -9.00
C PHE A 190 -24.53 15.19 -7.73
N PRO A 191 -25.15 15.10 -6.54
CA PRO A 191 -24.43 15.19 -5.27
C PRO A 191 -23.33 14.13 -5.11
N THR A 192 -23.50 12.95 -5.68
CA THR A 192 -22.55 11.83 -5.59
C THR A 192 -21.48 11.83 -6.66
N LYS A 193 -21.47 12.79 -7.60
CA LYS A 193 -20.57 12.78 -8.77
C LYS A 193 -19.08 12.87 -8.44
N LEU A 194 -18.72 13.40 -7.26
CA LEU A 194 -17.34 13.44 -6.77
C LEU A 194 -16.92 12.11 -6.10
N SER A 195 -17.78 11.09 -6.09
CA SER A 195 -17.46 9.80 -5.48
C SER A 195 -16.39 9.03 -6.25
N PHE A 196 -15.68 8.17 -5.53
CA PHE A 196 -14.79 7.17 -6.11
C PHE A 196 -15.55 6.22 -7.05
N GLU A 197 -16.82 5.91 -6.77
CA GLU A 197 -17.66 5.13 -7.69
C GLU A 197 -17.82 5.83 -9.05
N SER A 198 -18.08 7.15 -9.04
CA SER A 198 -18.18 7.96 -10.26
C SER A 198 -16.85 8.06 -11.01
N GLU A 199 -15.73 8.18 -10.28
CA GLU A 199 -14.39 8.12 -10.86
C GLU A 199 -14.15 6.78 -11.55
N LEU A 200 -14.49 5.67 -10.89
CA LEU A 200 -14.34 4.32 -11.42
C LEU A 200 -15.25 4.06 -12.63
N GLU A 201 -16.50 4.52 -12.59
CA GLU A 201 -17.42 4.49 -13.73
C GLU A 201 -16.85 5.22 -14.96
N SER A 202 -16.25 6.40 -14.74
CA SER A 202 -15.61 7.16 -15.80
C SER A 202 -14.44 6.39 -16.42
N ILE A 203 -13.56 5.82 -15.59
CA ILE A 203 -12.43 5.00 -16.04
C ILE A 203 -12.91 3.78 -16.84
N LEU A 204 -13.94 3.08 -16.34
CA LEU A 204 -14.53 1.93 -17.03
C LEU A 204 -15.14 2.34 -18.36
N ARG A 205 -15.89 3.45 -18.40
CA ARG A 205 -16.48 3.96 -19.65
C ARG A 205 -15.40 4.25 -20.69
N SER A 206 -14.31 4.92 -20.30
CA SER A 206 -13.18 5.17 -21.20
C SER A 206 -12.53 3.87 -21.69
N SER A 207 -12.46 2.83 -20.87
CA SER A 207 -11.89 1.53 -21.27
C SER A 207 -12.75 0.72 -22.25
N ILE A 208 -14.02 1.08 -22.40
CA ILE A 208 -14.99 0.39 -23.27
C ILE A 208 -15.16 1.13 -24.62
N GLU A 209 -14.62 2.35 -24.76
CA GLU A 209 -14.65 3.07 -26.04
C GLU A 209 -13.92 2.30 -27.15
N PRO A 210 -14.45 2.30 -28.40
CA PRO A 210 -15.58 3.10 -28.90
C PRO A 210 -16.96 2.43 -28.75
N PHE A 211 -17.08 1.31 -28.03
CA PHE A 211 -18.27 0.47 -28.04
C PHE A 211 -19.42 0.93 -27.12
N GLY A 212 -19.23 2.04 -26.39
CA GLY A 212 -20.26 2.68 -25.57
C GLY A 212 -20.42 2.04 -24.18
N PRO A 213 -21.29 2.58 -23.30
CA PRO A 213 -21.42 2.06 -21.95
C PRO A 213 -22.06 0.67 -21.96
N LEU A 214 -21.41 -0.29 -21.30
CA LEU A 214 -21.90 -1.65 -21.05
C LEU A 214 -22.16 -1.84 -19.55
N PRO A 215 -23.02 -2.80 -19.15
CA PRO A 215 -23.36 -2.99 -17.74
C PRO A 215 -22.15 -3.53 -16.95
N THR A 216 -21.57 -2.70 -16.09
CA THR A 216 -20.39 -3.05 -15.25
C THR A 216 -20.59 -2.79 -13.76
N LYS A 217 -21.85 -2.59 -13.31
CA LYS A 217 -22.19 -2.22 -11.92
C LYS A 217 -21.65 -3.23 -10.89
N ASP A 218 -21.70 -4.51 -11.22
CA ASP A 218 -21.22 -5.59 -10.33
C ASP A 218 -19.75 -5.44 -9.95
N PHE A 219 -18.90 -5.02 -10.89
CA PHE A 219 -17.49 -4.81 -10.60
C PHE A 219 -17.26 -3.60 -9.70
N ILE A 220 -18.03 -2.53 -9.86
CA ILE A 220 -17.98 -1.37 -8.96
C ILE A 220 -18.36 -1.79 -7.54
N ILE A 221 -19.44 -2.56 -7.40
CA ILE A 221 -19.88 -3.11 -6.11
C ILE A 221 -18.79 -3.97 -5.47
N ASP A 222 -18.13 -4.84 -6.24
CA ASP A 222 -17.06 -5.71 -5.73
C ASP A 222 -15.83 -4.90 -5.30
N VAL A 223 -15.44 -3.88 -6.07
CA VAL A 223 -14.34 -2.96 -5.72
C VAL A 223 -14.68 -2.17 -4.45
N VAL A 224 -15.89 -1.62 -4.34
CA VAL A 224 -16.34 -0.88 -3.16
C VAL A 224 -16.37 -1.78 -1.93
N THR A 225 -16.91 -3.00 -2.07
CA THR A 225 -16.92 -4.00 -1.00
C THR A 225 -15.51 -4.28 -0.51
N ARG A 226 -14.56 -4.55 -1.43
CA ARG A 226 -13.16 -4.76 -1.10
C ARG A 226 -12.51 -3.55 -0.42
N GLY A 227 -12.79 -2.34 -0.89
CA GLY A 227 -12.26 -1.13 -0.30
C GLY A 227 -12.78 -0.87 1.12
N LYS A 228 -14.04 -1.21 1.41
CA LYS A 228 -14.61 -1.17 2.77
C LYS A 228 -13.99 -2.23 3.67
N GLU A 229 -13.91 -3.48 3.22
CA GLU A 229 -13.30 -4.58 3.98
C GLU A 229 -11.84 -4.31 4.36
N THR A 230 -11.11 -3.59 3.50
CA THR A 230 -9.71 -3.20 3.73
C THR A 230 -9.56 -1.84 4.41
N ALA A 231 -10.65 -1.20 4.84
CA ALA A 231 -10.69 0.13 5.46
C ALA A 231 -10.00 1.24 4.62
N LYS A 232 -9.96 1.09 3.29
CA LYS A 232 -9.39 2.07 2.34
C LYS A 232 -10.43 3.03 1.77
N LEU A 233 -11.72 2.69 1.88
CA LEU A 233 -12.83 3.52 1.44
C LEU A 233 -13.70 3.90 2.63
N VAL A 234 -14.06 5.18 2.70
CA VAL A 234 -15.06 5.69 3.65
C VAL A 234 -16.38 5.89 2.92
N GLU A 235 -17.46 5.42 3.54
CA GLU A 235 -18.82 5.68 3.07
C GLU A 235 -19.39 6.93 3.74
N VAL A 236 -19.78 7.93 2.92
CA VAL A 236 -20.60 9.03 3.40
C VAL A 236 -22.06 8.63 3.32
N VAL A 237 -22.54 8.31 2.13
CA VAL A 237 -23.89 7.79 1.87
C VAL A 237 -23.76 6.66 0.84
N PRO A 238 -24.77 5.78 0.70
CA PRO A 238 -24.79 4.80 -0.39
C PRO A 238 -24.55 5.48 -1.74
N GLY A 239 -23.60 4.98 -2.53
CA GLY A 239 -23.19 5.60 -3.80
C GLY A 239 -22.15 6.72 -3.69
N TYR A 240 -21.77 7.11 -2.47
CA TYR A 240 -20.75 8.14 -2.22
C TYR A 240 -19.67 7.67 -1.25
N HIS A 241 -18.65 7.08 -1.84
CA HIS A 241 -17.40 6.73 -1.18
C HIS A 241 -16.26 7.57 -1.69
N PHE A 242 -15.22 7.73 -0.89
CA PHE A 242 -13.92 8.21 -1.35
C PHE A 242 -12.79 7.51 -0.61
N VAL A 243 -11.61 7.59 -1.21
CA VAL A 243 -10.38 7.00 -0.69
C VAL A 243 -9.73 7.99 0.27
N LEU A 244 -9.39 7.54 1.47
CA LEU A 244 -8.63 8.37 2.40
C LEU A 244 -7.15 8.44 2.00
N PRO A 245 -6.53 9.63 2.04
CA PRO A 245 -5.10 9.76 1.81
C PRO A 245 -4.28 9.14 2.96
N ASN A 246 -3.04 8.73 2.66
CA ASN A 246 -2.09 8.28 3.67
C ASN A 246 -1.60 9.50 4.48
N GLY A 247 -2.00 9.62 5.75
CA GLY A 247 -1.66 10.76 6.62
C GLY A 247 -2.91 11.38 7.24
N SER A 248 -2.91 12.69 7.52
CA SER A 248 -4.12 13.36 8.02
C SER A 248 -5.24 13.28 6.98
N HIS A 249 -6.37 12.74 7.38
CA HIS A 249 -7.57 12.61 6.55
C HIS A 249 -8.35 13.94 6.41
N HIS A 250 -7.92 14.99 7.15
CA HIS A 250 -8.64 16.25 7.31
C HIS A 250 -8.74 17.07 6.01
N PRO A 251 -7.69 17.11 5.15
CA PRO A 251 -7.77 17.82 3.89
C PRO A 251 -8.83 17.25 2.95
N GLU A 252 -9.01 15.92 2.90
CA GLU A 252 -9.93 15.29 1.94
C GLU A 252 -11.40 15.59 2.33
N TYR A 253 -11.78 15.38 3.59
CA TYR A 253 -13.14 15.71 4.04
C TYR A 253 -13.48 17.20 3.86
N SER A 254 -12.54 18.11 4.15
CA SER A 254 -12.72 19.55 3.98
C SER A 254 -12.96 19.92 2.52
N LYS A 255 -12.23 19.29 1.59
CA LYS A 255 -12.39 19.52 0.15
C LYS A 255 -13.72 19.00 -0.38
N HIS A 256 -14.12 17.79 0.00
CA HIS A 256 -15.43 17.26 -0.35
C HIS A 256 -16.56 18.15 0.20
N LEU A 257 -16.42 18.66 1.44
CA LEU A 257 -17.37 19.59 2.04
C LEU A 257 -17.45 20.91 1.26
N ALA A 258 -16.31 21.49 0.87
CA ALA A 258 -16.25 22.73 0.09
C ALA A 258 -16.96 22.61 -1.27
N VAL A 259 -16.72 21.51 -2.01
CA VAL A 259 -17.38 21.23 -3.29
C VAL A 259 -18.89 21.07 -3.10
N GLN A 260 -19.33 20.37 -2.05
CA GLN A 260 -20.76 20.18 -1.77
C GLN A 260 -21.45 21.49 -1.39
N LEU A 261 -20.84 22.33 -0.55
CA LEU A 261 -21.39 23.63 -0.17
C LEU A 261 -21.59 24.52 -1.40
N ASP A 262 -20.55 24.65 -2.22
CA ASP A 262 -20.58 25.50 -3.40
C ASP A 262 -21.54 24.97 -4.47
N GLY A 263 -21.53 23.66 -4.72
CA GLY A 263 -22.42 23.01 -5.69
C GLY A 263 -23.89 23.12 -5.28
N LEU A 264 -24.19 22.90 -3.99
CA LEU A 264 -25.54 23.06 -3.45
C LEU A 264 -25.98 24.52 -3.48
N ARG A 265 -25.11 25.50 -3.19
CA ARG A 265 -25.44 26.93 -3.34
C ARG A 265 -25.81 27.25 -4.79
N GLN A 266 -24.92 26.93 -5.73
CA GLN A 266 -25.10 27.21 -7.15
C GLN A 266 -26.37 26.55 -7.71
N PHE A 267 -26.71 25.36 -7.24
CA PHE A 267 -27.94 24.67 -7.62
C PHE A 267 -29.17 25.23 -6.92
N ALA A 268 -29.20 25.29 -5.59
CA ALA A 268 -30.43 25.54 -4.83
C ALA A 268 -30.86 27.00 -4.87
N PHE A 269 -29.93 27.96 -4.77
CA PHE A 269 -30.27 29.37 -4.53
C PHE A 269 -31.08 29.98 -5.68
N PRO A 270 -30.72 29.78 -6.97
CA PRO A 270 -31.52 30.30 -8.08
C PRO A 270 -32.95 29.76 -8.09
N TYR A 271 -33.14 28.46 -7.80
CA TYR A 271 -34.46 27.83 -7.78
C TYR A 271 -35.29 28.29 -6.58
N LEU A 272 -34.69 28.31 -5.39
CA LEU A 272 -35.38 28.71 -4.16
C LEU A 272 -35.77 30.17 -4.17
N LYS A 273 -34.91 31.07 -4.67
CA LYS A 273 -35.25 32.50 -4.86
C LYS A 273 -36.44 32.67 -5.80
N ARG A 274 -36.45 31.92 -6.92
CA ARG A 274 -37.55 31.98 -7.88
C ARG A 274 -38.86 31.52 -7.25
N LEU A 275 -38.87 30.35 -6.62
CA LEU A 275 -40.07 29.81 -5.96
C LEU A 275 -40.54 30.68 -4.80
N ALA A 276 -39.62 31.20 -3.98
CA ALA A 276 -39.96 32.10 -2.87
C ALA A 276 -40.60 33.41 -3.36
N LYS A 277 -40.12 33.99 -4.47
CA LYS A 277 -40.72 35.19 -5.09
C LYS A 277 -42.11 34.90 -5.65
N GLU A 278 -42.25 33.80 -6.39
CA GLU A 278 -43.54 33.38 -6.97
C GLU A 278 -44.62 33.15 -5.89
N ASN A 279 -44.22 32.69 -4.70
CA ASN A 279 -45.13 32.31 -3.60
C ASN A 279 -45.12 33.29 -2.41
N LYS A 280 -44.46 34.45 -2.53
CA LYS A 280 -44.40 35.52 -1.51
C LYS A 280 -43.81 35.09 -0.16
N TYR A 281 -42.78 34.26 -0.16
CA TYR A 281 -42.02 33.89 1.05
C TYR A 281 -40.91 34.91 1.35
N GLU A 282 -41.29 36.15 1.66
CA GLU A 282 -40.35 37.27 1.84
C GLU A 282 -39.34 37.05 2.97
N SER A 283 -39.78 36.53 4.12
CA SER A 283 -38.89 36.23 5.26
C SER A 283 -37.84 35.17 4.93
N PHE A 284 -38.20 34.15 4.14
CA PHE A 284 -37.24 33.13 3.70
C PHE A 284 -36.23 33.73 2.72
N LEU A 285 -36.71 34.57 1.80
CA LEU A 285 -35.87 35.22 0.79
C LEU A 285 -34.80 36.11 1.43
N GLU A 286 -35.16 36.90 2.45
CA GLU A 286 -34.21 37.73 3.21
C GLU A 286 -33.13 36.89 3.90
N LYS A 287 -33.51 35.77 4.54
CA LYS A 287 -32.57 34.83 5.14
C LYS A 287 -31.63 34.21 4.09
N LEU A 288 -32.16 33.85 2.91
CA LEU A 288 -31.40 33.24 1.82
C LEU A 288 -30.39 34.22 1.20
N GLU A 289 -30.78 35.47 0.97
CA GLU A 289 -29.88 36.52 0.48
C GLU A 289 -28.80 36.84 1.49
N THR A 290 -29.14 36.93 2.78
CA THR A 290 -28.16 37.09 3.86
C THR A 290 -27.15 35.95 3.87
N MET A 291 -27.61 34.69 3.76
CA MET A 291 -26.73 33.52 3.72
C MET A 291 -25.81 33.55 2.48
N GLU A 292 -26.31 33.96 1.32
CA GLU A 292 -25.51 34.07 0.10
C GLU A 292 -24.32 35.03 0.25
N THR A 293 -24.52 36.15 0.93
CA THR A 293 -23.42 37.11 1.18
C THR A 293 -22.34 36.56 2.12
N LYS A 294 -22.71 35.64 3.01
CA LYS A 294 -21.77 34.99 3.95
C LYS A 294 -20.98 33.85 3.29
N LEU A 295 -21.48 33.26 2.20
CA LEU A 295 -20.94 32.03 1.63
C LEU A 295 -19.88 32.33 0.55
N PRO A 296 -18.59 31.98 0.76
CA PRO A 296 -17.53 32.29 -0.19
C PRO A 296 -17.73 31.61 -1.55
N THR A 297 -17.22 32.22 -2.63
CA THR A 297 -17.16 31.61 -3.97
C THR A 297 -15.79 30.99 -4.29
N LYS A 298 -14.77 31.35 -3.51
CA LYS A 298 -13.39 30.87 -3.66
C LYS A 298 -13.12 29.69 -2.75
N THR A 299 -12.29 28.76 -3.24
CA THR A 299 -11.95 27.53 -2.53
C THR A 299 -11.33 27.78 -1.15
N GLU A 300 -10.41 28.74 -1.02
CA GLU A 300 -9.78 29.06 0.28
C GLU A 300 -10.81 29.49 1.33
N GLY A 301 -11.80 30.30 0.94
CA GLY A 301 -12.87 30.72 1.84
C GLY A 301 -13.78 29.55 2.24
N LEU A 302 -14.09 28.67 1.29
CA LEU A 302 -14.95 27.50 1.52
C LEU A 302 -14.29 26.45 2.43
N LEU A 303 -12.97 26.27 2.33
CA LEU A 303 -12.23 25.35 3.21
C LEU A 303 -12.20 25.82 4.67
N ASN A 304 -12.37 27.12 4.91
CA ASN A 304 -12.42 27.72 6.24
C ASN A 304 -13.85 27.79 6.81
N PHE A 305 -14.84 27.24 6.11
CA PHE A 305 -16.24 27.31 6.53
C PHE A 305 -16.50 26.42 7.76
N THR A 306 -16.98 27.03 8.85
CA THR A 306 -17.07 26.37 10.16
C THR A 306 -18.32 25.50 10.31
N GLN A 307 -18.28 24.51 11.20
CA GLN A 307 -19.43 23.64 11.48
C GLN A 307 -20.73 24.40 11.81
N PRO A 308 -20.73 25.44 12.68
CA PRO A 308 -21.94 26.21 12.93
C PRO A 308 -22.52 26.86 11.68
N MET A 309 -21.66 27.33 10.76
CA MET A 309 -22.10 27.91 9.50
C MET A 309 -22.67 26.85 8.55
N VAL A 310 -22.10 25.64 8.51
CA VAL A 310 -22.67 24.51 7.76
C VAL A 310 -24.06 24.15 8.29
N GLN A 311 -24.25 24.18 9.62
CA GLN A 311 -25.55 23.91 10.24
C GLN A 311 -26.56 25.03 9.95
N GLU A 312 -26.14 26.30 10.01
CA GLU A 312 -26.98 27.46 9.63
C GLU A 312 -27.45 27.33 8.17
N PHE A 313 -26.53 26.98 7.27
CA PHE A 313 -26.81 26.78 5.85
C PHE A 313 -27.77 25.61 5.57
N THR A 314 -27.50 24.44 6.14
CA THR A 314 -28.33 23.24 5.93
C THR A 314 -29.72 23.38 6.56
N ASN A 315 -29.84 24.00 7.74
CA ASN A 315 -31.13 24.28 8.38
C ASN A 315 -31.97 25.24 7.52
N LEU A 316 -31.37 26.32 7.02
CA LEU A 316 -32.05 27.27 6.16
C LEU A 316 -32.65 26.59 4.93
N LEU A 317 -31.87 25.76 4.23
CA LEU A 317 -32.36 25.03 3.07
C LEU A 317 -33.44 23.98 3.42
N GLY A 318 -33.34 23.38 4.62
CA GLY A 318 -34.34 22.46 5.15
C GLY A 318 -35.66 23.10 5.57
N GLU A 319 -35.66 24.40 5.94
CA GLU A 319 -36.87 25.16 6.32
C GLU A 319 -37.81 25.42 5.13
N PHE A 320 -37.35 25.25 3.89
CA PHE A 320 -38.18 25.56 2.72
C PHE A 320 -39.37 24.59 2.57
N PRO A 321 -40.61 25.09 2.39
CA PRO A 321 -41.82 24.25 2.43
C PRO A 321 -42.07 23.53 1.11
N PHE A 322 -41.20 22.57 0.77
CA PHE A 322 -41.31 21.77 -0.46
C PHE A 322 -42.60 20.95 -0.56
N GLU A 323 -43.26 20.66 0.56
CA GLU A 323 -44.52 19.90 0.61
C GLU A 323 -45.66 20.59 -0.14
N LEU A 324 -45.56 21.91 -0.32
CA LEU A 324 -46.55 22.70 -1.05
C LEU A 324 -46.38 22.62 -2.58
N PHE A 325 -45.35 21.92 -3.07
CA PHE A 325 -45.01 21.82 -4.49
C PHE A 325 -44.99 20.37 -4.97
N THR A 326 -45.82 20.04 -5.97
CA THR A 326 -45.96 18.68 -6.51
C THR A 326 -45.42 18.51 -7.93
N SER A 327 -44.85 19.56 -8.53
CA SER A 327 -44.28 19.46 -9.88
C SER A 327 -43.06 18.53 -9.89
N GLU A 328 -42.86 17.78 -10.97
CA GLU A 328 -41.68 16.91 -11.14
C GLU A 328 -40.36 17.67 -10.96
N ASP A 329 -40.30 18.92 -11.44
CA ASP A 329 -39.11 19.75 -11.28
C ASP A 329 -38.87 20.17 -9.82
N SER A 330 -39.94 20.50 -9.08
CA SER A 330 -39.86 20.81 -7.65
C SER A 330 -39.44 19.60 -6.83
N LEU A 331 -39.96 18.41 -7.14
CA LEU A 331 -39.58 17.15 -6.49
C LEU A 331 -38.12 16.80 -6.76
N ARG A 332 -37.66 16.96 -8.01
CA ARG A 332 -36.25 16.78 -8.37
C ARG A 332 -35.33 17.72 -7.59
N VAL A 333 -35.67 19.00 -7.52
CA VAL A 333 -34.91 20.01 -6.77
C VAL A 333 -34.88 19.67 -5.28
N LYS A 334 -36.04 19.32 -4.70
CA LYS A 334 -36.15 18.86 -3.31
C LYS A 334 -35.20 17.68 -3.05
N ASN A 335 -35.26 16.63 -3.87
CA ASN A 335 -34.46 15.42 -3.68
C ASN A 335 -32.96 15.74 -3.74
N GLY A 336 -32.52 16.52 -4.74
CA GLY A 336 -31.12 16.91 -4.85
C GLY A 336 -30.62 17.76 -3.66
N ILE A 337 -31.45 18.66 -3.14
CA ILE A 337 -31.14 19.45 -1.94
C ILE A 337 -31.05 18.55 -0.71
N GLN A 338 -32.02 17.67 -0.49
CA GLN A 338 -32.05 16.77 0.67
C GLN A 338 -30.89 15.78 0.68
N GLU A 339 -30.52 15.23 -0.48
CA GLU A 339 -29.37 14.34 -0.63
C GLU A 339 -28.06 15.07 -0.27
N SER A 340 -27.85 16.27 -0.79
CA SER A 340 -26.64 17.05 -0.50
C SER A 340 -26.60 17.59 0.94
N ILE A 341 -27.74 17.95 1.54
CA ILE A 341 -27.83 18.27 2.98
C ILE A 341 -27.38 17.07 3.83
N THR A 342 -27.83 15.86 3.47
CA THR A 342 -27.44 14.63 4.18
C THR A 342 -25.94 14.39 4.10
N ILE A 343 -25.36 14.58 2.90
CA ILE A 343 -23.92 14.48 2.65
C ILE A 343 -23.15 15.53 3.49
N LEU A 344 -23.56 16.80 3.44
CA LEU A 344 -22.92 17.89 4.16
C LEU A 344 -22.89 17.66 5.68
N ASN A 345 -24.02 17.21 6.25
CA ASN A 345 -24.10 16.91 7.67
C ASN A 345 -23.17 15.77 8.08
N LYS A 346 -23.05 14.72 7.25
CA LYS A 346 -22.12 13.61 7.51
C LYS A 346 -20.65 14.02 7.36
N LEU A 347 -20.30 14.77 6.31
CA LEU A 347 -18.95 15.30 6.12
C LEU A 347 -18.53 16.23 7.26
N SER A 348 -19.42 17.13 7.69
CA SER A 348 -19.21 18.03 8.82
C SER A 348 -18.96 17.25 10.12
N ARG A 349 -19.72 16.17 10.35
CA ARG A 349 -19.52 15.27 11.50
C ARG A 349 -18.15 14.57 11.43
N PHE A 350 -17.79 13.98 10.30
CA PHE A 350 -16.51 13.29 10.12
C PHE A 350 -15.32 14.23 10.35
N LEU A 351 -15.39 15.47 9.86
CA LEU A 351 -14.38 16.49 10.14
C LEU A 351 -14.22 16.76 11.64
N THR A 352 -15.32 16.84 12.38
CA THR A 352 -15.27 17.10 13.82
C THR A 352 -14.77 15.89 14.61
N GLU A 353 -15.14 14.68 14.22
CA GLU A 353 -14.61 13.44 14.83
C GLU A 353 -13.10 13.33 14.58
N GLN A 354 -12.67 13.54 13.34
CA GLN A 354 -11.27 13.43 13.00
C GLN A 354 -10.39 14.54 13.61
N LYS A 355 -10.89 15.78 13.72
CA LYS A 355 -10.18 16.84 14.46
C LYS A 355 -9.92 16.47 15.92
N LYS A 356 -10.82 15.71 16.54
CA LYS A 356 -10.63 15.22 17.91
C LYS A 356 -9.60 14.11 17.97
N GLU A 357 -9.65 13.16 17.02
CA GLU A 357 -8.65 12.09 16.90
C GLU A 357 -7.24 12.66 16.67
N ASP A 358 -7.08 13.57 15.70
CA ASP A 358 -5.81 14.24 15.41
C ASP A 358 -5.27 14.97 16.66
N ALA A 359 -6.13 15.67 17.42
CA ALA A 359 -5.73 16.35 18.66
C ALA A 359 -5.34 15.37 19.80
N GLU A 360 -5.99 14.21 19.88
CA GLU A 360 -5.64 13.17 20.84
C GLU A 360 -4.31 12.49 20.49
N ASP A 361 -4.04 12.24 19.21
CA ASP A 361 -2.80 11.67 18.70
C ASP A 361 -1.61 12.64 18.91
N GLU A 362 -1.80 13.94 18.65
CA GLU A 362 -0.80 14.96 18.94
C GLU A 362 -0.47 15.02 20.44
N LEU A 363 -1.49 14.95 21.29
CA LEU A 363 -1.31 14.89 22.74
C LEU A 363 -0.56 13.63 23.17
N PHE A 364 -0.87 12.47 22.59
CA PHE A 364 -0.18 11.22 22.88
C PHE A 364 1.29 11.27 22.44
N SER A 365 1.55 11.82 21.26
CA SER A 365 2.91 12.06 20.75
C SER A 365 3.72 12.96 21.69
N LEU A 366 3.12 14.05 22.19
CA LEU A 366 3.74 14.91 23.20
C LEU A 366 4.05 14.13 24.49
N ILE A 367 3.11 13.33 25.00
CA ILE A 367 3.34 12.50 26.20
C ILE A 367 4.52 11.54 25.98
N GLN A 368 4.64 10.94 24.79
CA GLN A 368 5.75 10.05 24.46
C GLN A 368 7.09 10.80 24.40
N GLN A 369 7.12 12.02 23.86
CA GLN A 369 8.31 12.88 23.88
C GLN A 369 8.71 13.26 25.30
N LEU A 370 7.76 13.63 26.15
CA LEU A 370 8.00 13.94 27.56
C LEU A 370 8.49 12.71 28.33
N SER A 371 7.93 11.54 28.05
CA SER A 371 8.38 10.26 28.63
C SER A 371 9.84 9.97 28.28
N THR A 372 10.20 10.12 27.00
CA THR A 372 11.59 9.95 26.53
C THR A 372 12.53 10.94 27.21
N LYS A 373 12.12 12.20 27.35
CA LYS A 373 12.86 13.25 28.05
C LYS A 373 13.12 12.91 29.51
N ILE A 374 12.13 12.33 30.21
CA ILE A 374 12.26 11.87 31.60
C ILE A 374 13.26 10.71 31.69
N GLU A 375 13.13 9.69 30.83
CA GLU A 375 13.99 8.51 30.84
C GLU A 375 15.45 8.86 30.54
N GLU A 376 15.70 9.64 29.49
CA GLU A 376 17.05 10.04 29.09
C GLU A 376 17.71 10.92 30.14
N ASN A 377 16.99 11.90 30.69
CA ASN A 377 17.54 12.75 31.75
C ASN A 377 17.85 11.91 33.00
N THR A 378 16.88 11.11 33.48
CA THR A 378 17.08 10.29 34.66
C THR A 378 18.27 9.34 34.49
N LYS A 379 18.39 8.67 33.34
CA LYS A 379 19.48 7.72 33.07
C LYS A 379 20.85 8.38 32.92
N ASN A 380 20.93 9.54 32.27
CA ASN A 380 22.21 10.17 31.92
C ASN A 380 22.73 11.11 33.00
N THR A 381 21.85 11.87 33.65
CA THR A 381 22.23 12.88 34.65
C THR A 381 21.97 12.43 36.07
N LEU A 382 21.13 11.42 36.30
CA LEU A 382 20.68 10.99 37.62
C LEU A 382 20.11 12.17 38.42
N THR A 383 19.27 12.99 37.78
CA THR A 383 18.58 14.14 38.40
C THR A 383 17.09 14.15 38.05
N LEU A 384 16.31 14.92 38.80
CA LEU A 384 14.90 15.17 38.49
C LEU A 384 14.72 15.88 37.16
N THR A 385 13.70 15.48 36.41
CA THR A 385 13.24 16.20 35.22
C THR A 385 12.15 17.19 35.62
N LYS A 386 12.40 18.47 35.36
CA LYS A 386 11.43 19.55 35.59
C LYS A 386 10.71 19.91 34.29
N LEU A 387 9.40 19.67 34.25
CA LEU A 387 8.56 19.95 33.08
C LEU A 387 7.61 21.11 33.36
N ASN A 388 7.69 22.19 32.58
CA ASN A 388 6.73 23.30 32.66
C ASN A 388 5.55 23.00 31.73
N LEU A 389 4.44 22.50 32.28
CA LEU A 389 3.32 21.96 31.51
C LEU A 389 2.67 23.01 30.61
N TYR A 390 2.56 24.27 31.05
CA TYR A 390 2.06 25.36 30.19
C TYR A 390 2.98 25.64 29.00
N ALA A 391 4.29 25.49 29.16
CA ALA A 391 5.24 25.64 28.06
C ALA A 391 5.16 24.44 27.10
N GLU A 392 5.06 23.22 27.63
CA GLU A 392 5.02 22.00 26.82
C GLU A 392 3.72 21.93 25.98
N ILE A 393 2.55 22.26 26.53
CA ILE A 393 1.27 22.22 25.78
C ILE A 393 1.11 23.35 24.74
N LYS A 394 1.96 24.39 24.77
CA LYS A 394 1.92 25.45 23.73
C LYS A 394 2.18 24.88 22.34
N THR A 395 2.89 23.76 22.26
CA THR A 395 3.16 23.03 21.01
C THR A 395 1.89 22.50 20.34
N LEU A 396 0.81 22.29 21.11
CA LEU A 396 -0.47 21.74 20.63
C LEU A 396 -1.44 22.82 20.09
N ASN A 397 -1.06 24.10 20.07
CA ASN A 397 -1.88 25.22 19.57
C ASN A 397 -3.33 25.27 20.11
N ILE A 398 -3.54 24.82 21.36
CA ILE A 398 -4.87 24.80 21.99
C ILE A 398 -5.28 26.21 22.40
N ASN A 399 -6.40 26.70 21.85
CA ASN A 399 -6.91 28.05 22.12
C ASN A 399 -7.84 28.11 23.35
N SER A 400 -8.49 27.01 23.72
CA SER A 400 -9.47 26.97 24.81
C SER A 400 -8.82 26.66 26.17
N GLU A 401 -9.07 27.49 27.18
CA GLU A 401 -8.57 27.27 28.55
C GLU A 401 -9.08 25.96 29.19
N LEU A 402 -10.30 25.54 28.86
CA LEU A 402 -10.85 24.27 29.34
C LEU A 402 -10.12 23.07 28.73
N GLU A 403 -9.76 23.16 27.45
CA GLU A 403 -9.02 22.11 26.75
C GLU A 403 -7.56 22.04 27.23
N LYS A 404 -6.93 23.18 27.50
CA LYS A 404 -5.59 23.24 28.12
C LYS A 404 -5.57 22.50 29.45
N LYS A 405 -6.55 22.76 30.33
CA LYS A 405 -6.66 22.06 31.62
C LYS A 405 -6.81 20.55 31.45
N ARG A 406 -7.70 20.10 30.57
CA ARG A 406 -7.88 18.67 30.28
C ARG A 406 -6.64 18.00 29.70
N ALA A 407 -5.94 18.68 28.80
CA ALA A 407 -4.69 18.17 28.23
C ALA A 407 -3.62 18.00 29.31
N ILE A 408 -3.46 19.00 30.18
CA ILE A 408 -2.52 18.92 31.31
C ILE A 408 -2.89 17.78 32.26
N GLU A 409 -4.16 17.66 32.66
CA GLU A 409 -4.63 16.57 33.53
C GLU A 409 -4.32 15.19 32.92
N LYS A 410 -4.51 15.03 31.60
CA LYS A 410 -4.20 13.79 30.89
C LYS A 410 -2.69 13.51 30.84
N ILE A 411 -1.85 14.54 30.63
CA ILE A 411 -0.38 14.42 30.69
C ILE A 411 0.07 13.99 32.09
N VAL A 412 -0.36 14.72 33.14
CA VAL A 412 0.02 14.44 34.53
C VAL A 412 -0.40 13.03 34.91
N LYS A 413 -1.64 12.63 34.62
CA LYS A 413 -2.15 11.29 34.91
C LYS A 413 -1.31 10.21 34.22
N THR A 414 -1.12 10.31 32.90
CA THR A 414 -0.42 9.28 32.12
C THR A 414 1.05 9.13 32.54
N LEU A 415 1.73 10.24 32.81
CA LEU A 415 3.12 10.23 33.28
C LEU A 415 3.22 9.71 34.72
N SER A 416 2.31 10.10 35.62
CA SER A 416 2.30 9.63 37.02
C SER A 416 1.94 8.14 37.14
N ASP A 417 1.23 7.59 36.15
CA ASP A 417 0.98 6.15 36.07
C ASP A 417 2.25 5.35 35.68
N THR A 418 3.29 5.99 35.16
CA THR A 418 4.51 5.28 34.70
C THR A 418 5.75 5.62 35.52
N TYR A 419 5.87 6.88 35.93
CA TYR A 419 7.06 7.49 36.52
C TYR A 419 6.79 8.01 37.93
N GLY A 420 7.86 8.25 38.69
CA GLY A 420 7.77 8.93 39.97
C GLY A 420 7.54 10.42 39.74
N CYS A 421 6.33 10.91 40.01
CA CYS A 421 5.90 12.26 39.67
C CYS A 421 5.39 13.05 40.88
N LEU A 422 5.66 14.35 40.91
CA LEU A 422 5.04 15.32 41.80
C LEU A 422 4.58 16.55 41.02
N GLU A 423 3.28 16.83 41.10
CA GLU A 423 2.65 17.99 40.47
C GLU A 423 2.69 19.19 41.43
N MET A 424 3.22 20.32 40.97
CA MET A 424 3.16 21.60 41.65
C MET A 424 2.42 22.62 40.78
N LYS A 425 1.31 23.15 41.29
CA LYS A 425 0.47 24.12 40.57
C LYS A 425 0.20 25.36 41.42
N ASP A 426 0.23 26.52 40.75
CA ASP A 426 -0.16 27.83 41.26
C ASP A 426 -0.83 28.63 40.13
N GLU A 427 -1.32 29.85 40.39
CA GLU A 427 -2.04 30.66 39.40
C GLU A 427 -1.20 30.94 38.14
N ASN A 428 0.13 31.06 38.28
CA ASN A 428 1.04 31.47 37.21
C ASN A 428 1.96 30.36 36.68
N PHE A 429 1.99 29.18 37.32
CA PHE A 429 2.84 28.07 36.86
C PHE A 429 2.22 26.71 37.14
N HIS A 430 2.52 25.76 36.26
CA HIS A 430 2.16 24.36 36.42
C HIS A 430 3.36 23.51 36.04
N VAL A 431 4.04 22.96 37.06
CA VAL A 431 5.28 22.23 36.90
C VAL A 431 5.09 20.79 37.38
N LEU A 432 5.54 19.84 36.56
CA LEU A 432 5.63 18.43 36.92
C LEU A 432 7.10 18.07 37.14
N PHE A 433 7.43 17.62 38.34
CA PHE A 433 8.71 17.00 38.64
C PHE A 433 8.58 15.49 38.41
N ALA A 434 9.45 14.91 37.59
CA ALA A 434 9.35 13.50 37.22
C ALA A 434 10.73 12.82 37.17
N LEU A 435 10.75 11.52 37.47
CA LEU A 435 11.94 10.65 37.31
C LEU A 435 11.52 9.21 36.96
N ASP A 436 12.42 8.46 36.31
CA ASP A 436 12.28 7.00 36.20
C ASP A 436 12.55 6.34 37.56
N GLN A 437 11.50 5.73 38.11
CA GLN A 437 11.49 5.08 39.42
C GLN A 437 12.52 3.94 39.57
N LYS A 438 13.05 3.41 38.46
CA LYS A 438 14.14 2.42 38.47
C LYS A 438 15.46 2.97 39.03
N TYR A 439 15.64 4.29 39.02
CA TYR A 439 16.86 4.98 39.42
C TYR A 439 16.64 5.89 40.64
N LEU A 440 15.52 5.76 41.35
CA LEU A 440 15.12 6.66 42.44
C LEU A 440 16.25 6.85 43.47
N SER A 441 16.83 5.76 43.97
CA SER A 441 17.89 5.84 44.98
C SER A 441 19.16 6.53 44.46
N LYS A 442 19.55 6.31 43.20
CA LYS A 442 20.71 6.98 42.58
C LYS A 442 20.47 8.47 42.33
N VAL A 443 19.25 8.82 41.95
CA VAL A 443 18.85 10.22 41.78
C VAL A 443 18.91 10.94 43.12
N GLU A 444 18.43 10.32 44.20
CA GLU A 444 18.54 10.90 45.56
C GLU A 444 19.98 11.10 46.00
N GLU A 445 20.84 10.08 45.82
CA GLU A 445 22.26 10.19 46.18
C GLU A 445 22.99 11.30 45.42
N ASN A 446 22.76 11.38 44.11
CA ASN A 446 23.37 12.39 43.27
C ASN A 446 22.85 13.79 43.60
N THR A 447 21.53 13.94 43.80
CA THR A 447 20.90 15.19 44.21
C THR A 447 21.43 15.65 45.58
N PHE A 448 21.63 14.75 46.54
CA PHE A 448 22.23 15.08 47.84
C PHE A 448 23.68 15.55 47.72
N LYS A 449 24.47 14.98 46.80
CA LYS A 449 25.83 15.44 46.51
C LYS A 449 25.81 16.85 45.90
N LEU A 450 24.97 17.08 44.90
CA LEU A 450 24.84 18.36 44.19
C LEU A 450 24.28 19.48 45.09
N ALA A 451 23.38 19.14 46.01
CA ALA A 451 22.80 20.05 46.99
C ALA A 451 23.85 20.68 47.92
N LYS A 452 25.03 20.06 48.11
CA LYS A 452 26.11 20.68 48.90
C LYS A 452 26.63 21.95 48.21
N THR A 453 26.62 21.99 46.89
CA THR A 453 27.22 23.03 46.05
C THR A 453 26.21 23.98 45.39
N SER A 454 24.95 23.59 45.19
CA SER A 454 23.94 24.42 44.53
C SER A 454 22.63 24.47 45.33
N ALA A 455 22.04 25.66 45.40
CA ALA A 455 20.79 25.91 46.13
C ALA A 455 19.56 25.29 45.44
N ASP A 456 19.59 25.15 44.11
CA ASP A 456 18.45 24.60 43.36
C ASP A 456 18.20 23.12 43.72
N TYR A 457 19.27 22.32 43.79
CA TYR A 457 19.18 20.91 44.19
C TYR A 457 18.84 20.73 45.68
N ARG A 458 19.10 21.73 46.54
CA ARG A 458 18.61 21.67 47.94
C ARG A 458 17.09 21.73 48.00
N ASN A 459 16.46 22.49 47.09
CA ASN A 459 15.01 22.62 47.00
C ASN A 459 14.35 21.38 46.37
N GLU A 460 15.11 20.53 45.69
CA GLU A 460 14.65 19.28 45.07
C GLU A 460 14.61 18.09 46.05
N LEU A 461 15.38 18.12 47.15
CA LEU A 461 15.39 17.04 48.14
C LEU A 461 14.00 16.77 48.78
N PRO A 462 13.25 17.80 49.26
CA PRO A 462 11.90 17.57 49.79
C PRO A 462 10.91 17.04 48.73
N ILE A 463 11.14 17.38 47.46
CA ILE A 463 10.33 16.91 46.33
C ILE A 463 10.56 15.42 46.11
N LEU A 464 11.82 14.96 46.16
CA LEU A 464 12.17 13.54 46.07
C LEU A 464 11.56 12.71 47.21
N ASP A 465 11.59 13.22 48.45
CA ASP A 465 10.95 12.54 49.59
C ASP A 465 9.43 12.36 49.40
N GLN A 466 8.77 13.36 48.82
CA GLN A 466 7.35 13.26 48.48
C GLN A 466 7.11 12.26 47.35
N ILE A 467 7.92 12.28 46.28
CA ILE A 467 7.83 11.29 45.18
C ILE A 467 8.01 9.87 45.73
N ARG A 468 9.00 9.64 46.60
CA ARG A 468 9.21 8.36 47.27
C ARG A 468 7.98 7.92 48.07
N THR A 469 7.34 8.84 48.77
CA THR A 469 6.12 8.54 49.54
C THR A 469 4.97 8.15 48.62
N VAL A 470 4.80 8.85 47.49
CA VAL A 470 3.80 8.53 46.46
C VAL A 470 4.04 7.13 45.87
N LEU A 471 5.28 6.82 45.46
CA LEU A 471 5.65 5.51 44.90
C LEU A 471 5.45 4.37 45.91
N LYS A 472 5.79 4.59 47.19
CA LYS A 472 5.54 3.63 48.27
C LYS A 472 4.05 3.36 48.48
N ASN A 473 3.23 4.40 48.50
CA ASN A 473 1.78 4.27 48.64
C ASN A 473 1.14 3.56 47.44
N ARG A 474 1.74 3.66 46.25
CA ARG A 474 1.29 2.99 45.03
C ARG A 474 1.71 1.52 44.95
N SER A 475 2.60 1.05 45.83
CA SER A 475 3.16 -0.31 45.81
C SER A 475 3.82 -0.70 44.47
N ASP A 476 4.46 0.28 43.81
CA ASP A 476 5.08 0.06 42.51
C ASP A 476 6.24 -0.93 42.60
N VAL A 477 6.14 -2.05 41.87
CA VAL A 477 7.12 -3.13 41.91
C VAL A 477 8.45 -2.72 41.25
N SER A 478 8.49 -1.65 40.46
CA SER A 478 9.64 -1.22 39.65
C SER A 478 10.66 -0.32 40.34
N VAL A 479 10.39 0.10 41.57
CA VAL A 479 11.29 0.98 42.34
C VAL A 479 12.64 0.29 42.55
N ASP A 480 13.73 0.94 42.11
CA ASP A 480 15.12 0.51 42.27
C ASP A 480 15.45 -0.92 41.76
N LYS A 481 14.64 -1.47 40.84
CA LYS A 481 14.85 -2.83 40.32
C LYS A 481 16.18 -3.05 39.59
N GLU A 482 16.81 -2.01 39.04
CA GLU A 482 18.14 -2.14 38.41
C GLU A 482 19.28 -2.30 39.43
N ASP A 483 19.11 -1.85 40.68
CA ASP A 483 20.12 -1.97 41.73
C ASP A 483 20.19 -3.39 42.29
N LEU A 484 19.07 -4.07 42.49
CA LEU A 484 19.05 -5.50 42.87
C LEU A 484 19.84 -6.36 41.88
N SER A 485 19.69 -6.12 40.58
CA SER A 485 20.42 -6.87 39.55
C SER A 485 21.93 -6.60 39.52
N LYS A 486 22.40 -5.44 40.02
CA LYS A 486 23.83 -5.11 40.11
C LYS A 486 24.43 -5.55 41.45
N GLU A 487 23.71 -5.42 42.56
CA GLU A 487 24.13 -5.96 43.86
C GLU A 487 24.26 -7.49 43.85
N ILE A 488 23.34 -8.21 43.19
CA ILE A 488 23.47 -9.68 43.02
C ILE A 488 24.75 -10.05 42.23
N MET A 489 25.10 -9.25 41.22
CA MET A 489 26.35 -9.43 40.47
C MET A 489 27.61 -9.00 41.26
N GLU A 490 27.48 -8.08 42.21
CA GLU A 490 28.58 -7.64 43.08
C GLU A 490 28.79 -8.60 44.27
N GLU A 491 27.74 -9.18 44.84
CA GLU A 491 27.82 -10.24 45.88
C GLU A 491 28.41 -11.54 45.33
N GLU A 492 28.10 -11.95 44.10
CA GLU A 492 28.77 -13.08 43.44
C GLU A 492 30.29 -12.85 43.24
N ASN A 493 30.71 -11.59 43.16
CA ASN A 493 32.12 -11.20 42.98
C ASN A 493 32.88 -10.98 44.31
N GLN A 494 32.21 -10.97 45.47
CA GLN A 494 32.86 -10.77 46.77
C GLN A 494 33.56 -12.02 47.34
N ASN A 495 33.46 -13.18 46.68
CA ASN A 495 34.07 -14.44 47.13
C ASN A 495 35.44 -14.79 46.50
N LEU A 496 36.17 -13.83 45.90
CA LEU A 496 37.55 -14.05 45.44
C LEU A 496 38.49 -12.95 45.96
N PRO A 497 39.68 -13.31 46.50
CA PRO A 497 40.55 -12.36 47.17
C PRO A 497 41.22 -11.40 46.17
N THR A 498 41.23 -10.14 46.56
CA THR A 498 41.75 -8.98 45.84
C THR A 498 43.27 -9.04 45.62
N ASN A 499 43.72 -8.69 44.41
CA ASN A 499 45.00 -7.99 44.27
C ASN A 499 45.07 -7.11 43.01
N LYS A 500 45.41 -5.83 43.28
CA LYS A 500 45.98 -4.77 42.44
C LYS A 500 45.13 -4.15 41.31
N LYS A 501 44.90 -2.84 41.52
CA LYS A 501 44.42 -1.84 40.57
C LYS A 501 45.23 -1.85 39.27
N GLU A 502 44.54 -1.99 38.14
CA GLU A 502 44.96 -1.44 36.86
C GLU A 502 43.94 -0.37 36.42
N PRO A 503 44.36 0.72 35.76
CA PRO A 503 43.43 1.66 35.16
C PRO A 503 42.85 0.99 33.91
N SER A 504 41.63 0.45 34.01
CA SER A 504 40.90 -0.01 32.84
C SER A 504 40.48 1.21 32.01
N ILE A 505 41.28 1.57 31.02
CA ILE A 505 40.79 2.37 29.90
C ILE A 505 39.67 1.53 29.28
N SER A 506 38.42 1.99 29.36
CA SER A 506 37.32 1.23 28.79
C SER A 506 37.53 1.14 27.27
N PHE A 507 37.81 -0.06 26.79
CA PHE A 507 38.05 -0.34 25.37
C PHE A 507 36.86 0.08 24.51
N SER A 508 35.68 0.12 25.12
CA SER A 508 34.42 0.62 24.57
C SER A 508 34.46 2.12 24.22
N ALA A 509 35.09 2.97 25.04
CA ALA A 509 35.24 4.41 24.76
C ALA A 509 36.28 4.71 23.66
N LEU A 510 37.27 3.82 23.49
CA LEU A 510 38.24 3.86 22.38
C LEU A 510 37.63 3.39 21.06
N GLN A 511 36.76 2.37 21.10
CA GLN A 511 36.03 1.87 19.91
C GLN A 511 35.07 2.91 19.31
N GLU A 512 34.55 3.83 20.11
CA GLU A 512 33.62 4.86 19.64
C GLU A 512 34.33 6.04 18.95
N LYS A 513 35.60 6.29 19.28
CA LYS A 513 36.39 7.42 18.73
C LYS A 513 37.45 7.01 17.71
N PHE A 514 37.79 5.72 17.62
CA PHE A 514 38.81 5.19 16.71
C PHE A 514 38.30 3.95 15.96
N HIS A 515 38.67 3.81 14.69
CA HIS A 515 38.48 2.57 13.94
C HIS A 515 39.53 1.52 14.37
N VAL A 516 39.36 0.97 15.57
CA VAL A 516 40.31 0.06 16.25
C VAL A 516 40.84 -1.07 15.35
N PRO A 517 40.03 -1.74 14.51
CA PRO A 517 40.55 -2.76 13.61
C PRO A 517 41.59 -2.25 12.61
N ILE A 518 41.41 -1.05 12.04
CA ILE A 518 42.37 -0.48 11.07
C ILE A 518 43.64 -0.04 11.79
N GLY A 519 43.51 0.56 12.98
CA GLY A 519 44.65 1.01 13.77
C GLY A 519 45.53 -0.14 14.27
N VAL A 520 44.91 -1.22 14.75
CA VAL A 520 45.64 -2.43 15.19
C VAL A 520 46.27 -3.15 14.01
N PHE A 521 45.57 -3.26 12.87
CA PHE A 521 46.11 -3.95 11.69
C PHE A 521 47.30 -3.20 11.08
N SER A 522 47.22 -1.87 10.99
CA SER A 522 48.32 -1.03 10.49
C SER A 522 49.53 -1.01 11.42
N PHE A 523 49.32 -1.04 12.73
CA PHE A 523 50.40 -1.20 13.71
C PHE A 523 51.11 -2.55 13.55
N LEU A 524 50.37 -3.67 13.50
CA LEU A 524 50.96 -5.01 13.43
C LEU A 524 51.72 -5.26 12.12
N THR A 525 51.20 -4.75 10.99
CA THR A 525 51.89 -4.88 9.69
C THR A 525 53.16 -4.05 9.65
N LEU A 526 53.14 -2.82 10.18
CA LEU A 526 54.33 -1.97 10.16
C LEU A 526 55.38 -2.45 11.17
N ALA A 527 54.96 -2.89 12.36
CA ALA A 527 55.85 -3.47 13.36
C ALA A 527 56.54 -4.74 12.84
N SER A 528 55.80 -5.63 12.14
CA SER A 528 56.39 -6.83 11.54
C SER A 528 57.39 -6.49 10.43
N VAL A 529 57.10 -5.52 9.56
CA VAL A 529 58.04 -5.04 8.54
C VAL A 529 59.30 -4.45 9.17
N VAL A 530 59.17 -3.58 10.19
CA VAL A 530 60.30 -3.02 10.94
C VAL A 530 61.16 -4.13 11.54
N THR A 531 60.54 -5.17 12.10
CA THR A 531 61.27 -6.27 12.74
C THR A 531 62.06 -7.08 11.70
N VAL A 532 61.46 -7.37 10.54
CA VAL A 532 62.13 -8.08 9.43
C VAL A 532 63.27 -7.25 8.85
N VAL A 533 63.06 -5.95 8.63
CA VAL A 533 64.09 -5.04 8.10
C VAL A 533 65.24 -4.88 9.10
N SER A 534 64.95 -4.77 10.41
CA SER A 534 65.98 -4.67 11.45
C SER A 534 66.81 -5.95 11.57
N LEU A 535 66.18 -7.12 11.38
CA LEU A 535 66.88 -8.41 11.33
C LEU A 535 67.76 -8.53 10.08
N LEU A 536 67.32 -8.01 8.92
CA LEU A 536 68.11 -8.02 7.67
C LEU A 536 69.30 -7.06 7.71
N ILE A 537 69.20 -5.95 8.44
CA ILE A 537 70.28 -4.94 8.58
C ILE A 537 71.20 -5.29 9.77
N GLY A 538 70.83 -6.26 10.61
CA GLY A 538 71.64 -6.73 11.75
C GLY A 538 71.66 -5.76 12.94
N SER A 539 70.70 -4.84 13.02
CA SER A 539 70.67 -3.75 14.01
C SER A 539 69.37 -3.80 14.83
N LEU A 540 69.42 -4.53 15.96
CA LEU A 540 68.27 -4.67 16.87
C LEU A 540 67.84 -3.35 17.55
N GLU A 541 68.70 -2.33 17.54
CA GLU A 541 68.43 -1.01 18.14
C GLU A 541 67.28 -0.25 17.46
N TYR A 542 66.90 -0.60 16.22
CA TYR A 542 65.79 0.04 15.51
C TYR A 542 64.42 -0.61 15.79
N ILE A 543 64.39 -1.76 16.47
CA ILE A 543 63.12 -2.44 16.80
C ILE A 543 62.28 -1.61 17.78
N PRO A 544 62.81 -1.08 18.90
CA PRO A 544 62.01 -0.29 19.83
C PRO A 544 61.50 1.01 19.21
N SER A 545 62.34 1.72 18.46
CA SER A 545 61.97 2.98 17.81
C SER A 545 60.96 2.76 16.68
N GLY A 546 61.14 1.74 15.85
CA GLY A 546 60.20 1.42 14.80
C GLY A 546 58.86 0.84 15.30
N PHE A 547 58.85 0.16 16.45
CA PHE A 547 57.61 -0.24 17.13
C PHE A 547 56.83 0.98 17.62
N PHE A 548 57.53 1.96 18.18
CA PHE A 548 56.92 3.22 18.63
C PHE A 548 56.35 4.03 17.46
N VAL A 549 57.07 4.12 16.35
CA VAL A 549 56.58 4.77 15.12
C VAL A 549 55.37 4.02 14.55
N SER A 550 55.40 2.70 14.54
CA SER A 550 54.28 1.85 14.09
C SER A 550 53.03 2.05 14.95
N PHE A 551 53.21 2.21 16.26
CA PHE A 551 52.13 2.45 17.20
C PHE A 551 51.47 3.81 16.96
N ILE A 552 52.26 4.87 16.80
CA ILE A 552 51.75 6.22 16.50
C ILE A 552 51.03 6.24 15.14
N LEU A 553 51.59 5.60 14.11
CA LEU A 553 50.96 5.54 12.79
C LEU A 553 49.64 4.76 12.82
N GLY A 554 49.57 3.69 13.62
CA GLY A 554 48.34 2.94 13.86
C GLY A 554 47.25 3.78 14.53
N LEU A 555 47.61 4.63 15.50
CA LEU A 555 46.66 5.57 16.11
C LEU A 555 46.17 6.62 15.11
N ILE A 556 47.07 7.17 14.28
CA ILE A 556 46.72 8.18 13.25
C ILE A 556 45.78 7.59 12.19
N LEU A 557 46.07 6.40 11.67
CA LEU A 557 45.22 5.74 10.67
C LEU A 557 43.88 5.28 11.26
N GLY A 558 43.89 4.81 12.52
CA GLY A 558 42.67 4.49 13.27
C GLY A 558 41.79 5.73 13.51
N TYR A 559 42.38 6.91 13.66
CA TYR A 559 41.67 8.17 13.79
C TYR A 559 41.14 8.69 12.44
N LEU A 560 41.96 8.66 11.38
CA LEU A 560 41.59 9.15 10.04
C LEU A 560 40.46 8.34 9.39
N TYR A 561 40.34 7.05 9.70
CA TYR A 561 39.27 6.17 9.19
C TYR A 561 38.05 6.06 10.13
N ARG A 562 37.89 7.02 11.03
CA ARG A 562 36.69 7.13 11.88
C ARG A 562 35.43 7.29 11.00
N LYS A 563 34.45 6.40 11.20
CA LYS A 563 33.12 6.51 10.57
C LYS A 563 32.29 7.57 11.30
N ASP A 564 32.42 8.83 10.89
CA ASP A 564 31.38 9.83 11.18
C ASP A 564 30.33 9.80 10.05
N GLY A 565 29.06 9.78 10.46
CA GLY A 565 27.92 9.35 9.65
C GLY A 565 27.51 10.28 8.51
N LYS A 566 27.06 9.66 7.42
CA LYS A 566 25.88 10.12 6.66
C LYS A 566 24.82 9.01 6.74
N PRO A 567 23.54 9.34 7.01
CA PRO A 567 22.50 8.34 7.15
C PRO A 567 22.14 7.81 5.76
N LYS A 568 22.32 6.51 5.54
CA LYS A 568 21.57 5.79 4.52
C LYS A 568 20.48 5.00 5.22
N GLN A 569 19.28 5.20 4.69
CA GLN A 569 17.99 4.69 5.12
C GLN A 569 18.02 3.23 5.60
N ASN A 570 17.24 3.00 6.64
CA ASN A 570 16.86 1.70 7.16
C ASN A 570 16.43 0.77 6.02
N PHE A 571 17.16 -0.33 5.85
CA PHE A 571 16.54 -1.59 5.46
C PHE A 571 16.46 -2.46 6.71
N GLU A 572 15.26 -2.95 6.95
CA GLU A 572 14.89 -3.88 8.01
C GLU A 572 15.92 -5.01 8.14
N LYS A 573 16.24 -5.38 9.39
CA LYS A 573 16.96 -6.62 9.69
C LYS A 573 16.06 -7.82 9.30
N PRO A 574 16.49 -8.74 8.43
CA PRO A 574 16.09 -10.12 8.56
C PRO A 574 17.01 -10.83 9.56
N LYS A 575 16.48 -11.92 10.08
CA LYS A 575 17.03 -12.79 11.11
C LYS A 575 18.44 -13.30 10.78
N LEU A 576 19.16 -13.63 11.85
CA LEU A 576 20.48 -14.24 11.84
C LEU A 576 20.44 -15.60 11.10
N GLU A 577 20.88 -15.64 9.85
CA GLU A 577 21.15 -16.87 9.10
C GLU A 577 22.65 -17.01 8.82
N SER A 578 23.11 -18.25 8.79
CA SER A 578 24.50 -18.67 8.94
C SER A 578 25.47 -18.09 7.86
N PRO A 579 26.77 -17.91 8.16
CA PRO A 579 27.76 -17.32 7.24
C PRO A 579 28.04 -18.13 5.96
N LYS A 580 27.44 -19.32 5.78
CA LYS A 580 27.57 -20.13 4.55
C LYS A 580 26.60 -19.72 3.45
N GLU A 581 25.41 -19.19 3.78
CA GLU A 581 24.39 -18.80 2.79
C GLU A 581 24.80 -17.57 1.98
N ASN A 582 25.44 -16.58 2.62
CA ASN A 582 25.92 -15.37 1.94
C ASN A 582 27.00 -15.65 0.88
N ARG A 583 27.73 -16.76 0.99
CA ARG A 583 28.73 -17.17 -0.01
C ARG A 583 28.09 -17.80 -1.24
N SER A 584 27.20 -18.76 -1.04
CA SER A 584 26.45 -19.42 -2.14
C SER A 584 25.67 -18.39 -2.97
N LEU A 585 25.04 -17.43 -2.29
CA LEU A 585 24.23 -16.40 -2.92
C LEU A 585 25.04 -15.38 -3.73
N ASN A 586 26.30 -15.13 -3.34
CA ASN A 586 27.21 -14.29 -4.11
C ASN A 586 27.68 -15.01 -5.40
N ILE A 587 28.06 -16.29 -5.28
CA ILE A 587 28.42 -17.12 -6.43
C ILE A 587 27.24 -17.23 -7.40
N ALA A 588 26.03 -17.48 -6.89
CA ALA A 588 24.80 -17.57 -7.67
C ALA A 588 24.55 -16.27 -8.47
N LYS A 589 24.66 -15.10 -7.83
CA LYS A 589 24.43 -13.80 -8.50
C LYS A 589 25.41 -13.52 -9.64
N VAL A 590 26.68 -13.85 -9.45
CA VAL A 590 27.70 -13.66 -10.51
C VAL A 590 27.44 -14.64 -11.65
N ALA A 591 27.25 -15.92 -11.33
CA ALA A 591 27.04 -16.98 -12.32
C ALA A 591 25.70 -16.86 -13.08
N GLU A 592 24.64 -16.31 -12.46
CA GLU A 592 23.33 -16.10 -13.10
C GLU A 592 23.45 -15.28 -14.40
N SER A 593 24.32 -14.27 -14.41
CA SER A 593 24.49 -13.39 -15.57
C SER A 593 25.12 -14.07 -16.80
N PHE A 594 25.89 -15.14 -16.57
CA PHE A 594 26.54 -15.93 -17.62
C PHE A 594 25.66 -17.08 -18.08
N ILE A 595 24.98 -17.75 -17.15
CA ILE A 595 24.18 -18.94 -17.43
C ILE A 595 22.78 -18.58 -17.95
N TYR A 596 22.21 -17.47 -17.48
CA TYR A 596 20.90 -16.98 -17.92
C TYR A 596 21.02 -15.56 -18.51
N PRO A 597 21.58 -15.42 -19.73
CA PRO A 597 21.84 -14.12 -20.31
C PRO A 597 20.54 -13.34 -20.57
N LYS A 598 20.57 -12.02 -20.34
CA LYS A 598 19.40 -11.15 -20.57
C LYS A 598 19.01 -11.02 -22.05
N LYS A 599 19.96 -11.21 -22.97
CA LYS A 599 19.76 -11.22 -24.42
C LYS A 599 19.99 -12.64 -24.94
N PHE A 600 19.05 -13.15 -25.71
CA PHE A 600 19.07 -14.51 -26.27
C PHE A 600 18.38 -14.50 -27.63
N ASN A 601 18.74 -15.41 -28.52
CA ASN A 601 18.15 -15.51 -29.87
C ASN A 601 16.95 -16.45 -29.89
N SER A 602 16.97 -17.48 -29.03
CA SER A 602 15.87 -18.42 -28.87
C SER A 602 15.58 -18.64 -27.39
N ILE A 603 14.30 -18.66 -27.01
CA ILE A 603 13.91 -18.86 -25.61
C ILE A 603 14.37 -20.24 -25.07
N ALA A 604 14.59 -21.21 -25.96
CA ALA A 604 15.15 -22.51 -25.62
C ALA A 604 16.61 -22.46 -25.12
N GLU A 605 17.36 -21.39 -25.43
CA GLU A 605 18.73 -21.18 -24.92
C GLU A 605 18.75 -20.95 -23.40
N LYS A 606 17.61 -20.57 -22.82
CA LYS A 606 17.44 -20.39 -21.37
C LYS A 606 16.96 -21.64 -20.64
N VAL A 607 16.81 -22.76 -21.37
CA VAL A 607 16.26 -24.01 -20.84
C VAL A 607 17.33 -25.09 -20.83
N TYR A 608 17.70 -25.54 -19.63
CA TYR A 608 18.73 -26.54 -19.45
C TYR A 608 18.18 -27.87 -18.95
N ASP A 609 18.93 -28.93 -19.20
CA ASP A 609 18.90 -30.14 -18.39
C ASP A 609 20.22 -30.23 -17.60
N TYR A 610 20.33 -31.13 -16.62
CA TYR A 610 21.52 -31.25 -15.78
C TYR A 610 22.83 -31.36 -16.59
N LYS A 611 22.82 -32.14 -17.68
CA LYS A 611 24.00 -32.36 -18.51
C LYS A 611 24.39 -31.09 -19.28
N ARG A 612 23.42 -30.41 -19.88
CA ARG A 612 23.65 -29.16 -20.62
C ARG A 612 24.06 -28.03 -19.69
N LEU A 613 23.44 -27.93 -18.50
CA LEU A 613 23.78 -26.92 -17.50
C LEU A 613 25.24 -27.08 -17.06
N ARG A 614 25.64 -28.29 -16.71
CA ARG A 614 27.00 -28.56 -16.25
C ARG A 614 28.05 -28.27 -17.33
N ASN A 615 27.82 -28.71 -18.56
CA ASN A 615 28.72 -28.40 -19.67
C ASN A 615 28.84 -26.89 -19.89
N HIS A 616 27.73 -26.15 -19.82
CA HIS A 616 27.75 -24.70 -19.98
C HIS A 616 28.47 -23.99 -18.82
N ILE A 617 28.34 -24.50 -17.59
CA ILE A 617 29.11 -24.00 -16.44
C ILE A 617 30.61 -24.23 -16.66
N GLU A 618 31.00 -25.41 -17.17
CA GLU A 618 32.40 -25.73 -17.48
C GLU A 618 32.97 -24.79 -18.55
N ASP A 619 32.18 -24.43 -19.58
CA ASP A 619 32.57 -23.48 -20.63
C ASP A 619 32.76 -22.05 -20.10
N CYS A 620 31.93 -21.62 -19.14
CA CYS A 620 31.96 -20.25 -18.58
C CYS A 620 32.76 -20.11 -17.28
N VAL A 621 33.35 -21.20 -16.76
CA VAL A 621 33.91 -21.22 -15.40
C VAL A 621 35.04 -20.23 -15.20
N GLU A 622 35.90 -20.05 -16.21
CA GLU A 622 37.05 -19.15 -16.11
C GLU A 622 36.63 -17.67 -16.10
N ASP A 623 35.59 -17.32 -16.86
CA ASP A 623 35.00 -15.97 -16.86
C ASP A 623 34.28 -15.67 -15.54
N ILE A 624 33.53 -16.65 -15.01
CA ILE A 624 32.86 -16.53 -13.71
C ILE A 624 33.90 -16.37 -12.60
N LYS A 625 34.96 -17.20 -12.58
CA LYS A 625 36.08 -17.08 -11.62
C LYS A 625 36.69 -15.68 -11.62
N PHE A 626 36.88 -15.07 -12.78
CA PHE A 626 37.49 -13.74 -12.87
C PHE A 626 36.68 -12.65 -12.14
N GLN A 627 35.36 -12.83 -12.04
CA GLN A 627 34.45 -11.91 -11.35
C GLN A 627 34.19 -12.26 -9.88
N LEU A 628 34.62 -13.45 -9.43
CA LEU A 628 34.49 -13.89 -8.03
C LEU A 628 35.58 -13.30 -7.12
N SER A 629 35.41 -13.50 -5.81
CA SER A 629 36.33 -12.98 -4.79
C SER A 629 37.74 -13.59 -4.90
N PRO A 630 38.82 -12.90 -4.45
CA PRO A 630 40.19 -13.38 -4.60
C PRO A 630 40.46 -14.78 -4.00
N SER A 631 39.72 -15.16 -2.96
CA SER A 631 39.78 -16.47 -2.32
C SER A 631 39.12 -17.60 -3.12
N GLU A 632 38.27 -17.26 -4.09
CA GLU A 632 37.60 -18.21 -5.00
C GLU A 632 38.33 -18.36 -6.33
N LYS A 633 39.09 -17.32 -6.75
CA LYS A 633 39.95 -17.36 -7.95
C LYS A 633 41.01 -18.45 -7.92
N ASN A 634 41.51 -18.80 -6.74
CA ASN A 634 42.59 -19.77 -6.55
C ASN A 634 42.09 -21.22 -6.32
N LYS A 635 40.78 -21.48 -6.42
CA LYS A 635 40.22 -22.83 -6.27
C LYS A 635 40.38 -23.66 -7.54
N ASP A 636 40.54 -24.97 -7.35
CA ASP A 636 40.48 -25.98 -8.41
C ASP A 636 39.17 -25.85 -9.22
N SER A 637 39.28 -25.87 -10.56
CA SER A 637 38.17 -25.73 -11.51
C SER A 637 37.04 -26.71 -11.22
N ASN A 638 37.36 -27.96 -10.91
CA ASN A 638 36.33 -28.98 -10.68
C ASN A 638 35.52 -28.72 -9.39
N LYS A 639 36.16 -28.15 -8.37
CA LYS A 639 35.48 -27.82 -7.10
C LYS A 639 34.59 -26.59 -7.25
N ILE A 640 35.01 -25.60 -8.04
CA ILE A 640 34.20 -24.40 -8.25
C ILE A 640 33.02 -24.66 -9.20
N VAL A 641 33.17 -25.55 -10.19
CA VAL A 641 32.05 -25.98 -11.05
C VAL A 641 30.93 -26.59 -10.21
N ALA A 642 31.26 -27.50 -9.28
CA ALA A 642 30.28 -28.10 -8.38
C ALA A 642 29.63 -27.07 -7.43
N GLU A 643 30.39 -26.09 -6.93
CA GLU A 643 29.85 -25.00 -6.11
C GLU A 643 28.92 -24.07 -6.92
N ILE A 644 29.27 -23.74 -8.17
CA ILE A 644 28.44 -22.94 -9.08
C ILE A 644 27.17 -23.70 -9.44
N GLU A 645 27.28 -24.97 -9.79
CA GLU A 645 26.14 -25.83 -10.11
C GLU A 645 25.13 -25.88 -8.95
N HIS A 646 25.62 -26.11 -7.73
CA HIS A 646 24.77 -26.09 -6.53
C HIS A 646 24.13 -24.72 -6.30
N ALA A 647 24.89 -23.64 -6.44
CA ALA A 647 24.40 -22.27 -6.25
C ALA A 647 23.34 -21.87 -7.30
N ILE A 648 23.51 -22.30 -8.55
CA ILE A 648 22.56 -22.03 -9.64
C ILE A 648 21.26 -22.81 -9.48
N LEU A 649 21.35 -24.07 -9.03
CA LEU A 649 20.14 -24.86 -8.74
C LEU A 649 19.30 -24.23 -7.61
N GLN A 650 19.92 -23.55 -6.64
CA GLN A 650 19.19 -22.83 -5.59
C GLN A 650 18.36 -21.65 -6.12
N ILE A 651 18.78 -21.02 -7.23
CA ILE A 651 18.08 -19.90 -7.87
C ILE A 651 17.31 -20.34 -9.13
N SER A 652 17.17 -21.64 -9.36
CA SER A 652 16.50 -22.19 -10.54
C SER A 652 15.24 -22.97 -10.17
N VAL A 653 14.30 -23.04 -11.11
CA VAL A 653 13.14 -23.92 -11.10
C VAL A 653 13.47 -25.19 -11.86
N VAL A 654 13.25 -26.34 -11.21
CA VAL A 654 13.47 -27.67 -11.81
C VAL A 654 12.12 -28.37 -12.00
N ILE A 655 11.67 -28.46 -13.25
CA ILE A 655 10.46 -29.17 -13.64
C ILE A 655 10.86 -30.60 -14.01
N LYS A 656 10.49 -31.58 -13.17
CA LYS A 656 10.76 -32.99 -13.44
C LYS A 656 9.65 -33.62 -14.27
N ILE A 657 10.03 -34.36 -15.30
CA ILE A 657 9.08 -35.04 -16.18
C ILE A 657 8.77 -36.43 -15.59
N PRO A 658 7.49 -36.78 -15.36
CA PRO A 658 7.09 -38.07 -14.80
C PRO A 658 7.63 -39.24 -15.61
N GLU A 659 8.13 -40.27 -14.92
CA GLU A 659 8.76 -41.45 -15.55
C GLU A 659 7.87 -42.12 -16.60
N ALA A 660 6.55 -42.11 -16.39
CA ALA A 660 5.56 -42.69 -17.31
C ALA A 660 5.51 -42.03 -18.69
N ILE A 661 5.98 -40.79 -18.84
CA ILE A 661 5.97 -40.02 -20.10
C ILE A 661 7.36 -39.61 -20.56
N GLN A 662 8.43 -40.14 -19.93
CA GLN A 662 9.80 -39.85 -20.33
C GLN A 662 10.17 -40.53 -21.65
N LEU A 663 10.84 -39.78 -22.53
CA LEU A 663 11.30 -40.28 -23.82
C LEU A 663 12.82 -40.42 -23.83
N LYS A 664 13.35 -41.51 -24.42
CA LYS A 664 14.79 -41.84 -24.39
C LYS A 664 15.71 -40.74 -24.96
N ASN A 665 15.22 -39.94 -25.90
CA ASN A 665 15.97 -38.90 -26.59
C ASN A 665 15.54 -37.47 -26.21
N ARG A 666 14.83 -37.32 -25.08
CA ARG A 666 14.40 -36.01 -24.57
C ARG A 666 14.94 -35.79 -23.16
N SER A 667 15.01 -34.52 -22.77
CA SER A 667 15.41 -34.13 -21.42
C SER A 667 14.42 -34.70 -20.40
N LYS A 668 14.92 -35.18 -19.26
CA LYS A 668 14.07 -35.72 -18.18
C LYS A 668 13.56 -34.65 -17.22
N GLU A 669 14.12 -33.46 -17.34
CA GLU A 669 13.80 -32.30 -16.53
C GLU A 669 14.13 -31.02 -17.30
N LEU A 670 13.55 -29.92 -16.85
CA LEU A 670 13.80 -28.58 -17.36
C LEU A 670 14.27 -27.70 -16.21
N ILE A 671 15.42 -27.08 -16.37
CA ILE A 671 16.03 -26.17 -15.41
C ILE A 671 15.96 -24.77 -16.00
N LEU A 672 15.29 -23.87 -15.29
CA LEU A 672 14.99 -22.50 -15.70
C LEU A 672 15.37 -21.54 -14.57
N SER A 673 15.77 -20.31 -14.87
CA SER A 673 15.95 -19.31 -13.80
C SER A 673 14.63 -19.03 -13.07
N LYS A 674 14.64 -18.97 -11.73
CA LYS A 674 13.47 -18.62 -10.91
C LYS A 674 13.02 -17.18 -11.17
N SER A 675 13.93 -16.27 -11.51
CA SER A 675 13.63 -14.87 -11.81
C SER A 675 12.86 -14.73 -13.14
N ASP A 676 13.34 -15.40 -14.20
CA ASP A 676 12.65 -15.46 -15.49
C ASP A 676 11.31 -16.22 -15.36
N PHE A 677 11.31 -17.37 -14.68
CA PHE A 677 10.12 -18.20 -14.51
C PHE A 677 9.00 -17.51 -13.73
N ARG A 678 9.32 -16.54 -12.84
CA ARG A 678 8.32 -15.70 -12.16
C ARG A 678 7.55 -14.79 -13.11
N THR A 679 8.13 -14.44 -14.26
CA THR A 679 7.52 -13.55 -15.24
C THR A 679 6.51 -14.29 -16.11
N ILE A 680 5.26 -13.81 -16.14
CA ILE A 680 4.20 -14.43 -16.98
C ILE A 680 4.58 -14.44 -18.46
N LEU A 681 5.16 -13.34 -18.96
CA LEU A 681 5.61 -13.22 -20.35
C LEU A 681 6.57 -14.34 -20.74
N PHE A 682 7.55 -14.65 -19.89
CA PHE A 682 8.52 -15.72 -20.14
C PHE A 682 7.83 -17.09 -20.20
N ARG A 683 6.94 -17.39 -19.24
CA ARG A 683 6.18 -18.66 -19.23
C ARG A 683 5.31 -18.81 -20.47
N THR A 684 4.62 -17.75 -20.89
CA THR A 684 3.79 -17.75 -22.10
C THR A 684 4.63 -17.95 -23.36
N GLN A 685 5.75 -17.22 -23.51
CA GLN A 685 6.64 -17.38 -24.67
C GLN A 685 7.25 -18.78 -24.74
N LEU A 686 7.62 -19.36 -23.60
CA LEU A 686 8.17 -20.71 -23.55
C LEU A 686 7.09 -21.76 -23.85
N ALA A 687 5.87 -21.59 -23.33
CA ALA A 687 4.74 -22.45 -23.68
C ALA A 687 4.40 -22.36 -25.18
N GLU A 688 4.44 -21.17 -25.78
CA GLU A 688 4.28 -20.99 -27.24
C GLU A 688 5.39 -21.67 -28.05
N TYR A 689 6.63 -21.63 -27.59
CA TYR A 689 7.72 -22.39 -28.20
C TYR A 689 7.40 -23.88 -28.24
N TYR A 690 6.98 -24.46 -27.11
CA TYR A 690 6.57 -25.86 -27.05
C TYR A 690 5.29 -26.16 -27.83
N ARG A 691 4.35 -25.22 -27.98
CA ARG A 691 3.18 -25.38 -28.86
C ARG A 691 3.58 -25.47 -30.34
N LYS A 692 4.53 -24.63 -30.77
CA LYS A 692 5.09 -24.71 -32.13
C LYS A 692 5.76 -26.05 -32.34
N GLU A 693 6.48 -26.54 -31.35
CA GLU A 693 7.09 -27.88 -31.39
C GLU A 693 6.04 -28.99 -31.45
N ALA A 694 5.00 -28.96 -30.60
CA ALA A 694 3.89 -29.92 -30.62
C ALA A 694 3.21 -29.98 -31.99
N SER A 695 3.11 -28.86 -32.70
CA SER A 695 2.51 -28.82 -34.03
C SER A 695 3.23 -29.67 -35.08
N LEU A 696 4.52 -29.98 -34.87
CA LEU A 696 5.33 -30.85 -35.72
C LEU A 696 5.11 -32.34 -35.43
N TYR A 697 4.60 -32.69 -34.24
CA TYR A 697 4.45 -34.06 -33.77
C TYR A 697 3.00 -34.50 -33.59
N LYS A 698 2.04 -33.86 -34.28
CA LYS A 698 0.59 -34.11 -34.14
C LYS A 698 0.17 -35.58 -34.27
N SER A 699 0.95 -36.40 -34.96
CA SER A 699 0.70 -37.83 -35.17
C SER A 699 1.36 -38.76 -34.15
N ASP A 700 2.30 -38.26 -33.34
CA ASP A 700 3.04 -39.03 -32.34
C ASP A 700 2.47 -38.73 -30.94
N ARG A 701 1.70 -39.67 -30.42
CA ARG A 701 1.00 -39.52 -29.14
C ARG A 701 1.97 -39.34 -27.98
N ASP A 702 3.08 -40.07 -27.95
CA ASP A 702 4.03 -40.04 -26.84
C ASP A 702 4.79 -38.72 -26.80
N GLN A 703 5.13 -38.15 -27.97
CA GLN A 703 5.70 -36.80 -28.07
C GLN A 703 4.68 -35.72 -27.66
N MET A 704 3.43 -35.87 -28.07
CA MET A 704 2.38 -34.93 -27.71
C MET A 704 2.13 -34.93 -26.20
N ASP A 705 2.06 -36.10 -25.56
CA ASP A 705 1.85 -36.21 -24.10
C ASP A 705 3.03 -35.60 -23.33
N TYR A 706 4.27 -35.84 -23.78
CA TYR A 706 5.48 -35.20 -23.23
C TYR A 706 5.44 -33.67 -23.34
N ILE A 707 5.14 -33.12 -24.52
CA ILE A 707 5.15 -31.67 -24.75
C ILE A 707 3.96 -30.99 -24.05
N GLN A 708 2.78 -31.62 -24.04
CA GLN A 708 1.61 -31.12 -23.33
C GLN A 708 1.82 -31.07 -21.82
N PHE A 709 2.51 -32.06 -21.25
CA PHE A 709 2.90 -32.01 -19.84
C PHE A 709 3.73 -30.76 -19.55
N ILE A 710 4.74 -30.48 -20.38
CA ILE A 710 5.58 -29.28 -20.22
C ILE A 710 4.73 -28.01 -20.31
N ILE A 711 3.89 -27.86 -21.34
CA ILE A 711 3.01 -26.68 -21.49
C ILE A 711 2.11 -26.53 -20.24
N ARG A 712 1.54 -27.62 -19.76
CA ARG A 712 0.68 -27.62 -18.57
C ARG A 712 1.43 -27.16 -17.32
N GLU A 713 2.66 -27.63 -17.15
CA GLU A 713 3.52 -27.23 -16.02
C GLU A 713 3.92 -25.77 -16.09
N LEU A 714 4.19 -25.23 -17.29
CA LEU A 714 4.53 -23.83 -17.52
C LEU A 714 3.34 -22.89 -17.29
N GLU A 715 2.13 -23.29 -17.71
CA GLU A 715 0.95 -22.41 -17.69
C GLU A 715 0.07 -22.56 -16.46
N PHE A 716 -0.01 -23.76 -15.90
CA PHE A 716 -0.94 -24.08 -14.80
C PHE A 716 -0.23 -24.66 -13.57
N GLY A 717 0.84 -25.43 -13.76
CA GLY A 717 1.62 -26.04 -12.68
C GLY A 717 2.61 -25.09 -11.99
N TYR A 718 2.84 -23.90 -12.54
CA TYR A 718 3.98 -23.05 -12.17
C TYR A 718 4.02 -22.62 -10.70
N ASN A 719 2.86 -22.47 -10.05
CA ASN A 719 2.76 -22.02 -8.66
C ASN A 719 3.50 -22.92 -7.66
N LYS A 720 3.64 -24.22 -7.95
CA LYS A 720 4.36 -25.15 -7.06
C LYS A 720 5.88 -24.94 -7.06
N TYR A 721 6.40 -24.21 -8.05
CA TYR A 721 7.82 -23.90 -8.17
C TYR A 721 8.16 -22.45 -7.77
N LEU A 722 7.16 -21.59 -7.58
CA LEU A 722 7.33 -20.19 -7.17
C LEU A 722 7.19 -19.96 -5.66
N LYS A 723 6.78 -20.99 -4.90
CA LYS A 723 6.94 -21.04 -3.44
C LYS A 723 8.43 -21.08 -3.08
#